data_AF-A0A8H8JZ30-F1
#
_entry.id   AF-A0A8H8JZ30-F1
#
_cell.length_a   1.000
_cell.length_b   1.000
_cell.length_c   1.000
_cell.angle_alpha   90.00
_cell.angle_beta   90.00
_cell.angle_gamma   90.00
#
_symmetry.space_group_name_H-M   'P 1'
#
loop_
_entity.id
_entity.type
_entity.pdbx_description
1 polymer ?
#
loop_
_entity_poly.entity_id
_entity_poly.type
_entity_poly.pdbx_seq_one_letter_code
_entity_poly.pdbx_strand_id
1 'polypeptide(L)'
;MHMLDGYDAFTTVGRTSGHKINSVMVRSAKPGFPDVVDDRYRELMNTYRKWLYITKLRRSGHLLELHPKLDVHPGDQAFDCVACPCPEFNFSWNEVTEDEWVYFRAYYSYDGNFRAYRKNKKVDAGDVCFSDGLAYFPPMQEYEEWVKSQPEPKKSQEKPTCDNHKAGKDNSVKFAGRDVTGIGAFTCTSHSCVAPRGMVNFFKGRLEGEGPERVWVHFNEHSGSTSEQGPGMRLDTWCNVACDWGFVKATEMHRTLPARFCEAKKSHAEQLREHETLTSSFPRRKIQEWESESIEPKNENDDGNWTTPLMDPVLKGGYYETLREERETETEAVRLTGRRSGAVRWIADGIELEHSLQNLKDEQKALGSKPTARQAELLNSKRLALRDRIDVFMQKRVLHMLEIDEPDQPRPLEFVGEDSEWAEPVELGLPSSYKADTLAKAGVSKLAEIERRLRRGVCTDALESVKRLLGGKAAVIKFKNQHLSGQVATTRAESTIQKHTVKILKARQRYLNSRDALLNLEPTEKDLDQYRELRNQDLQTLKTYFEEYAQTTGHGRTSMSWIWRSAAAPNKEDWQIDTLKTEWFRSRERFKRWNEQLVLLKREMIMSIRSFRQYQDLWEWKASNGQPSPGMRSYALKRSAFFGKLARQMLGVSLECLKDDVVHLEWANAWLKDNVSDGVFIEIST
;
A
#
# COMPACT_ATOMS: atom_id res chain seq x y z
N MET A 1 40.83 18.78 15.39
CA MET A 1 39.75 18.66 14.37
C MET A 1 38.89 17.42 14.63
N HIS A 2 39.49 16.22 14.73
CA HIS A 2 38.76 14.95 14.95
C HIS A 2 37.74 14.90 16.11
N MET A 3 37.96 15.63 17.21
CA MET A 3 37.01 15.66 18.34
C MET A 3 35.68 16.35 17.98
N LEU A 4 35.72 17.48 17.26
CA LEU A 4 34.51 18.23 16.90
C LEU A 4 33.75 17.55 15.76
N ASP A 5 34.46 16.96 14.79
CA ASP A 5 33.87 16.11 13.77
C ASP A 5 33.16 14.89 14.40
N GLY A 6 33.79 14.28 15.41
CA GLY A 6 33.19 13.20 16.20
C GLY A 6 31.97 13.65 16.99
N TYR A 7 32.00 14.84 17.59
CA TYR A 7 30.85 15.40 18.29
C TYR A 7 29.68 15.70 17.34
N ASP A 8 29.94 16.25 16.15
CA ASP A 8 28.91 16.45 15.10
C ASP A 8 28.21 15.12 14.78
N ALA A 9 28.98 14.07 14.52
CA ALA A 9 28.45 12.73 14.27
C ALA A 9 27.66 12.16 15.47
N PHE A 10 28.10 12.36 16.71
CA PHE A 10 27.31 11.97 17.88
C PHE A 10 26.03 12.81 18.06
N THR A 11 26.00 14.03 17.52
CA THR A 11 24.83 14.91 17.59
C THR A 11 23.79 14.51 16.55
N THR A 12 24.19 14.31 15.29
CA THR A 12 23.28 14.00 14.17
C THR A 12 22.95 12.52 14.06
N VAL A 13 23.92 11.62 14.27
CA VAL A 13 23.74 10.17 14.18
C VAL A 13 23.52 9.56 15.56
N GLY A 14 24.39 9.88 16.51
CA GLY A 14 24.33 9.33 17.87
C GLY A 14 23.24 9.93 18.77
N ARG A 15 22.55 11.00 18.31
CA ARG A 15 21.51 11.77 19.02
C ARG A 15 21.85 12.10 20.48
N THR A 16 23.13 12.31 20.76
CA THR A 16 23.65 12.47 22.10
C THR A 16 23.73 13.95 22.47
N SER A 17 23.53 14.28 23.74
CA SER A 17 23.67 15.67 24.22
C SER A 17 25.14 16.01 24.47
N GLY A 18 25.49 17.29 24.32
CA GLY A 18 26.84 17.78 24.64
C GLY A 18 27.25 17.45 26.07
N HIS A 19 26.31 17.44 27.02
CA HIS A 19 26.57 17.06 28.41
C HIS A 19 27.06 15.61 28.54
N LYS A 20 26.37 14.67 27.88
CA LYS A 20 26.80 13.25 27.89
C LYS A 20 28.18 13.08 27.29
N ILE A 21 28.51 13.82 26.23
CA ILE A 21 29.82 13.76 25.58
C ILE A 21 30.91 14.36 26.47
N ASN A 22 30.61 15.46 27.16
CA ASN A 22 31.49 15.99 28.19
C ASN A 22 31.73 14.95 29.30
N SER A 23 30.69 14.27 29.78
CA SER A 23 30.84 13.20 30.78
C SER A 23 31.69 12.04 30.27
N VAL A 24 31.56 11.65 29.00
CA VAL A 24 32.42 10.63 28.37
C VAL A 24 33.87 11.10 28.34
N MET A 25 34.13 12.33 27.90
CA MET A 25 35.48 12.89 27.86
C MET A 25 36.12 12.97 29.24
N VAL A 26 35.36 13.41 30.27
CA VAL A 26 35.81 13.45 31.67
C VAL A 26 36.22 12.06 32.15
N ARG A 27 35.40 11.03 31.89
CA ARG A 27 35.71 9.64 32.28
C ARG A 27 36.90 9.06 31.52
N SER A 28 37.04 9.40 30.23
CA SER A 28 38.17 8.96 29.41
C SER A 28 39.47 9.65 29.77
N ALA A 29 39.43 10.91 30.24
CA ALA A 29 40.62 11.68 30.58
C ALA A 29 41.31 11.15 31.85
N LYS A 30 40.54 10.79 32.89
CA LYS A 30 41.05 10.16 34.12
C LYS A 30 40.13 9.01 34.56
N PRO A 31 40.36 7.80 34.04
CA PRO A 31 39.59 6.62 34.45
C PRO A 31 39.64 6.41 35.96
N GLY A 32 38.48 6.24 36.59
CA GLY A 32 38.36 6.03 38.05
C GLY A 32 38.33 7.30 38.90
N PHE A 33 38.69 8.47 38.34
CA PHE A 33 38.74 9.74 39.07
C PHE A 33 38.13 10.89 38.26
N PRO A 34 36.82 10.84 37.93
CA PRO A 34 36.17 11.87 37.12
C PRO A 34 36.08 13.22 37.85
N ASP A 35 36.04 13.22 39.18
CA ASP A 35 35.78 14.42 40.00
C ASP A 35 36.99 15.37 40.08
N VAL A 36 38.18 14.91 39.67
CA VAL A 36 39.43 15.69 39.59
C VAL A 36 39.73 16.19 38.17
N VAL A 37 38.74 16.11 37.27
CA VAL A 37 38.81 16.73 35.94
C VAL A 37 37.96 17.98 35.96
N ASP A 38 38.54 19.12 35.58
CA ASP A 38 37.82 20.39 35.47
C ASP A 38 36.62 20.27 34.53
N ASP A 39 35.49 20.89 34.88
CA ASP A 39 34.35 21.00 33.97
C ASP A 39 34.67 21.95 32.81
N ARG A 40 34.75 21.40 31.59
CA ARG A 40 34.99 22.13 30.35
C ARG A 40 33.77 22.18 29.43
N TYR A 41 32.58 21.92 29.97
CA TYR A 41 31.35 21.88 29.18
C TYR A 41 31.08 23.20 28.45
N ARG A 42 31.31 24.35 29.12
CA ARG A 42 31.06 25.67 28.53
C ARG A 42 31.99 25.94 27.35
N GLU A 43 33.27 25.63 27.51
CA GLU A 43 34.30 25.77 26.48
C GLU A 43 34.03 24.84 25.30
N LEU A 44 33.62 23.59 25.56
CA LEU A 44 33.21 22.64 24.54
C LEU A 44 32.05 23.19 23.71
N MET A 45 30.96 23.63 24.36
CA MET A 45 29.78 24.13 23.66
C MET A 45 30.08 25.40 22.85
N ASN A 46 30.85 26.35 23.41
CA ASN A 46 31.23 27.56 22.69
C ASN A 46 32.10 27.25 21.46
N THR A 47 33.10 26.39 21.63
CA THR A 47 34.00 25.98 20.54
C THR A 47 33.24 25.23 19.45
N TYR A 48 32.36 24.29 19.84
CA TYR A 48 31.54 23.54 18.91
C TYR A 48 30.60 24.43 18.12
N ARG A 49 29.93 25.40 18.76
CA ARG A 49 29.03 26.33 18.06
C ARG A 49 29.73 27.16 16.99
N LYS A 50 30.87 27.73 17.32
CA LYS A 50 31.68 28.50 16.36
C LYS A 50 32.15 27.61 15.22
N TRP A 51 32.65 26.42 15.55
CA TRP A 51 33.08 25.44 14.55
C TRP A 51 31.93 24.99 13.65
N LEU A 52 30.73 24.76 14.20
CA LEU A 52 29.53 24.35 13.48
C LEU A 52 29.11 25.43 12.49
N TYR A 53 29.08 26.69 12.92
CA TYR A 53 28.74 27.81 12.05
C TYR A 53 29.76 27.98 10.91
N ILE A 54 31.06 27.97 11.20
CA ILE A 54 32.11 28.05 10.17
C ILE A 54 32.00 26.85 9.20
N THR A 55 31.73 25.66 9.73
CA THR A 55 31.54 24.45 8.91
C THR A 55 30.32 24.56 8.01
N LYS A 56 29.22 25.14 8.50
CA LYS A 56 28.03 25.43 7.72
C LYS A 56 28.31 26.42 6.59
N LEU A 57 28.92 27.58 6.89
CA LEU A 57 29.34 28.55 5.88
C LEU A 57 30.25 27.94 4.81
N ARG A 58 31.17 27.05 5.25
CA ARG A 58 32.02 26.30 4.32
C ARG A 58 31.21 25.33 3.46
N ARG A 59 30.27 24.57 4.04
CA ARG A 59 29.43 23.58 3.34
C ARG A 59 28.43 24.23 2.37
N SER A 60 27.94 25.44 2.68
CA SER A 60 27.05 26.25 1.82
C SER A 60 27.80 27.16 0.84
N GLY A 61 29.13 27.18 0.86
CA GLY A 61 29.92 27.99 -0.08
C GLY A 61 29.88 29.49 0.18
N HIS A 62 29.45 29.92 1.36
CA HIS A 62 29.35 31.32 1.77
C HIS A 62 30.67 31.92 2.27
N LEU A 63 31.72 31.10 2.39
CA LEU A 63 33.10 31.58 2.56
C LEU A 63 33.77 31.95 1.22
N LEU A 64 33.06 31.76 0.11
CA LEU A 64 33.47 32.09 -1.26
C LEU A 64 32.53 33.18 -1.79
N GLU A 65 32.86 33.75 -2.95
CA GLU A 65 31.97 34.69 -3.63
C GLU A 65 30.59 34.04 -3.86
N LEU A 66 29.53 34.80 -3.60
CA LEU A 66 28.15 34.36 -3.74
C LEU A 66 27.74 34.44 -5.21
N HIS A 67 27.21 33.35 -5.75
CA HIS A 67 26.74 33.30 -7.11
C HIS A 67 25.49 34.17 -7.25
N PRO A 68 25.46 35.15 -8.16
CA PRO A 68 24.43 36.21 -8.18
C PRO A 68 23.01 35.69 -8.44
N LYS A 69 22.86 34.48 -8.97
CA LYS A 69 21.55 33.85 -9.23
C LYS A 69 21.21 32.71 -8.27
N LEU A 70 22.21 32.05 -7.69
CA LEU A 70 22.02 30.76 -7.01
C LEU A 70 22.19 30.88 -5.48
N ASP A 71 23.02 31.82 -5.00
CA ASP A 71 23.26 32.04 -3.57
C ASP A 71 22.64 33.37 -3.07
N VAL A 72 21.58 33.85 -3.71
CA VAL A 72 20.96 35.15 -3.37
C VAL A 72 19.47 34.98 -3.13
N HIS A 73 19.13 34.01 -2.29
CA HIS A 73 17.75 33.79 -1.85
C HIS A 73 17.69 33.56 -0.33
N PRO A 74 16.56 33.86 0.32
CA PRO A 74 16.46 33.64 1.75
C PRO A 74 16.63 32.15 2.11
N GLY A 75 17.48 31.87 3.10
CA GLY A 75 17.75 30.50 3.53
C GLY A 75 18.76 29.74 2.67
N ASP A 76 19.54 30.42 1.83
CA ASP A 76 20.64 29.91 0.99
C ASP A 76 21.72 29.07 1.70
N GLN A 77 21.80 29.07 3.03
CA GLN A 77 22.66 28.13 3.77
C GLN A 77 21.98 26.79 4.09
N ALA A 78 20.72 26.60 3.70
CA ALA A 78 20.04 25.31 3.74
C ALA A 78 20.44 24.44 2.55
N PHE A 79 20.33 23.13 2.72
CA PHE A 79 20.46 22.18 1.61
C PHE A 79 19.06 21.79 1.12
N ASP A 80 18.77 22.11 -0.15
CA ASP A 80 17.49 21.89 -0.80
C ASP A 80 17.27 20.45 -1.28
N CYS A 81 16.01 20.13 -1.54
CA CYS A 81 15.67 18.84 -2.14
C CYS A 81 16.06 18.80 -3.62
N VAL A 82 17.00 17.93 -3.98
CA VAL A 82 17.50 17.79 -5.37
C VAL A 82 16.46 17.21 -6.34
N ALA A 83 15.44 16.52 -5.85
CA ALA A 83 14.43 15.85 -6.67
C ALA A 83 13.14 16.67 -6.85
N CYS A 84 12.95 17.74 -6.08
CA CYS A 84 11.77 18.60 -6.20
C CYS A 84 11.92 19.55 -7.39
N PRO A 85 10.83 19.87 -8.10
CA PRO A 85 10.86 20.84 -9.19
C PRO A 85 11.25 22.22 -8.66
N CYS A 86 12.34 22.77 -9.20
CA CYS A 86 12.81 24.12 -8.93
C CYS A 86 13.05 24.85 -10.26
N PRO A 87 12.12 25.74 -10.67
CA PRO A 87 12.24 26.47 -11.94
C PRO A 87 13.54 27.26 -12.02
N GLU A 88 14.15 27.30 -13.19
CA GLU A 88 15.43 27.95 -13.49
C GLU A 88 16.65 27.37 -12.74
N PHE A 89 16.45 26.28 -11.98
CA PHE A 89 17.51 25.51 -11.35
C PHE A 89 17.63 24.13 -12.02
N ASN A 90 16.65 23.25 -11.82
CA ASN A 90 16.69 21.89 -12.36
C ASN A 90 15.71 21.63 -13.50
N PHE A 91 14.86 22.59 -13.84
CA PHE A 91 14.05 22.59 -15.05
C PHE A 91 13.66 24.03 -15.42
N SER A 92 13.20 24.25 -16.65
CA SER A 92 12.59 25.52 -17.08
C SER A 92 11.20 25.25 -17.70
N TRP A 93 10.31 26.24 -17.70
CA TRP A 93 8.95 26.06 -18.20
C TRP A 93 8.87 25.95 -19.72
N ASN A 94 9.88 26.43 -20.43
CA ASN A 94 9.96 26.38 -21.90
C ASN A 94 10.24 24.96 -22.46
N GLU A 95 10.73 24.04 -21.64
CA GLU A 95 10.97 22.64 -22.01
C GLU A 95 9.80 21.72 -21.64
N VAL A 96 8.80 22.20 -20.89
CA VAL A 96 7.65 21.40 -20.43
C VAL A 96 6.40 21.78 -21.22
N THR A 97 5.75 20.80 -21.84
CA THR A 97 4.48 21.00 -22.54
C THR A 97 3.34 21.29 -21.56
N GLU A 98 2.29 21.98 -22.02
CA GLU A 98 1.17 22.39 -21.16
C GLU A 98 0.48 21.19 -20.49
N ASP A 99 0.33 20.08 -21.21
CA ASP A 99 -0.23 18.82 -20.70
C ASP A 99 0.62 18.19 -19.58
N GLU A 100 1.93 18.47 -19.57
CA GLU A 100 2.87 17.93 -18.58
C GLU A 100 3.01 18.80 -17.33
N TRP A 101 2.51 20.05 -17.33
CA TRP A 101 2.65 20.97 -16.19
C TRP A 101 2.16 20.37 -14.87
N VAL A 102 1.12 19.54 -14.91
CA VAL A 102 0.58 18.83 -13.73
C VAL A 102 1.65 17.97 -13.04
N TYR A 103 2.62 17.46 -13.79
CA TYR A 103 3.72 16.66 -13.26
C TYR A 103 4.85 17.51 -12.69
N PHE A 104 4.91 18.83 -12.88
CA PHE A 104 5.99 19.71 -12.38
C PHE A 104 5.62 20.46 -11.09
N ARG A 105 4.71 19.90 -10.31
CA ARG A 105 4.33 20.42 -8.99
C ARG A 105 5.21 19.89 -7.84
N ALA A 106 5.53 20.77 -6.89
CA ALA A 106 6.17 20.41 -5.64
C ALA A 106 5.10 20.13 -4.57
N TYR A 107 5.18 18.94 -3.96
CA TYR A 107 4.29 18.58 -2.85
C TYR A 107 4.96 18.90 -1.53
N TYR A 108 4.32 19.75 -0.73
CA TYR A 108 4.77 20.07 0.61
C TYR A 108 3.74 19.64 1.65
N SER A 109 4.25 19.16 2.78
CA SER A 109 3.51 18.84 3.98
C SER A 109 4.02 19.70 5.14
N TYR A 110 3.09 20.26 5.91
CA TYR A 110 3.38 20.93 7.17
C TYR A 110 2.96 20.02 8.33
N ASP A 111 3.81 19.93 9.34
CA ASP A 111 3.58 19.07 10.50
C ASP A 111 4.29 19.66 11.73
N GLY A 112 3.82 19.33 12.92
CA GLY A 112 4.22 19.85 14.21
C GLY A 112 4.66 18.77 15.18
N ASN A 113 5.80 18.98 15.83
CA ASN A 113 6.36 18.10 16.84
C ASN A 113 6.35 18.74 18.23
N PHE A 114 5.47 18.26 19.10
CA PHE A 114 5.34 18.70 20.50
C PHE A 114 6.24 17.94 21.47
N ARG A 115 6.94 16.89 21.02
CA ARG A 115 8.04 16.27 21.79
C ARG A 115 9.27 17.14 21.76
N ALA A 116 9.48 17.89 20.68
CA ALA A 116 10.56 18.86 20.51
C ALA A 116 10.30 20.17 21.28
N TYR A 117 10.06 20.09 22.60
CA TYR A 117 9.92 21.26 23.46
C TYR A 117 11.29 21.77 23.98
N ARG A 118 11.33 23.02 24.46
CA ARG A 118 12.46 23.59 25.21
C ARG A 118 12.02 23.93 26.63
N LYS A 119 12.89 23.66 27.61
CA LYS A 119 12.66 24.02 29.01
C LYS A 119 12.96 25.51 29.21
N ASN A 120 12.08 26.21 29.92
CA ASN A 120 12.31 27.58 30.35
C ASN A 120 13.41 27.59 31.42
N LYS A 121 14.62 27.99 31.01
CA LYS A 121 15.81 28.05 31.85
C LYS A 121 16.39 29.46 31.82
N LYS A 122 17.18 29.82 32.84
CA LYS A 122 18.02 31.01 32.77
C LYS A 122 19.06 30.80 31.67
N VAL A 123 19.04 31.67 30.67
CA VAL A 123 19.94 31.63 29.52
C VAL A 123 20.75 32.92 29.48
N ASP A 124 21.95 32.83 28.91
CA ASP A 124 22.80 33.99 28.68
C ASP A 124 22.17 34.85 27.58
N ALA A 125 22.12 36.17 27.75
CA ALA A 125 21.64 37.09 26.73
C ALA A 125 22.49 37.01 25.44
N GLY A 126 23.75 36.56 25.56
CA GLY A 126 24.64 36.30 24.43
C GLY A 126 24.38 34.99 23.68
N ASP A 127 23.42 34.15 24.10
CA ASP A 127 23.08 32.90 23.40
C ASP A 127 22.18 33.14 22.17
N VAL A 128 22.75 33.79 21.16
CA VAL A 128 22.10 34.10 19.88
C VAL A 128 22.39 33.01 18.85
N CYS A 129 21.45 32.74 17.94
CA CYS A 129 21.65 31.78 16.84
C CYS A 129 22.59 32.39 15.79
N PHE A 130 23.63 31.68 15.37
CA PHE A 130 24.55 32.21 14.34
C PHE A 130 24.00 32.10 12.93
N SER A 131 23.02 31.23 12.72
CA SER A 131 22.39 31.02 11.44
C SER A 131 20.91 31.45 11.39
N ASP A 132 20.56 32.44 12.20
CA ASP A 132 19.21 32.99 12.29
C ASP A 132 18.76 33.58 10.95
N GLY A 133 17.63 33.10 10.41
CA GLY A 133 17.14 33.50 9.09
C GLY A 133 17.95 33.00 7.88
N LEU A 134 19.12 32.39 8.09
CA LEU A 134 20.06 32.03 7.02
C LEU A 134 19.90 30.60 6.51
N ALA A 135 19.15 29.73 7.19
CA ALA A 135 18.88 28.36 6.71
C ALA A 135 17.43 27.94 6.95
N TYR A 136 17.19 26.98 7.85
CA TYR A 136 15.89 26.33 7.99
C TYR A 136 14.89 27.10 8.86
N PHE A 137 15.34 28.02 9.72
CA PHE A 137 14.45 28.89 10.48
C PHE A 137 14.38 30.29 9.85
N PRO A 138 13.22 30.97 9.87
CA PRO A 138 13.14 32.40 9.58
C PRO A 138 13.84 33.23 10.67
N PRO A 139 14.11 34.52 10.44
CA PRO A 139 14.62 35.42 11.48
C PRO A 139 13.72 35.37 12.71
N MET A 140 14.29 35.01 13.85
CA MET A 140 13.51 34.65 15.03
C MET A 140 12.74 35.84 15.60
N GLN A 141 13.34 37.04 15.56
CA GLN A 141 12.70 38.27 16.04
C GLN A 141 11.45 38.60 15.21
N GLU A 142 11.58 38.63 13.88
CA GLU A 142 10.45 38.90 12.97
C GLU A 142 9.32 37.88 13.17
N TYR A 143 9.68 36.60 13.33
CA TYR A 143 8.72 35.54 13.57
C TYR A 143 7.99 35.72 14.91
N GLU A 144 8.69 36.05 16.00
CA GLU A 144 8.08 36.31 17.30
C GLU A 144 7.13 37.51 17.29
N GLU A 145 7.52 38.60 16.61
CA GLU A 145 6.68 39.78 16.42
C GLU A 145 5.43 39.45 15.61
N TRP A 146 5.60 38.68 14.53
CA TRP A 146 4.48 38.19 13.73
C TRP A 146 3.52 37.34 14.57
N VAL A 147 4.01 36.37 15.36
CA VAL A 147 3.17 35.54 16.24
C VAL A 147 2.39 36.39 17.24
N LYS A 148 3.00 37.43 17.83
CA LYS A 148 2.33 38.36 18.75
C LYS A 148 1.24 39.19 18.07
N SER A 149 1.42 39.50 16.79
CA SER A 149 0.43 40.25 15.99
C SER A 149 -0.78 39.41 15.59
N GLN A 150 -0.67 38.08 15.59
CA GLN A 150 -1.77 37.21 15.20
C GLN A 150 -2.88 37.22 16.28
N PRO A 151 -4.15 37.38 15.89
CA PRO A 151 -5.26 37.36 16.84
C PRO A 151 -5.33 35.99 17.51
N GLU A 152 -5.44 35.97 18.84
CA GLU A 152 -5.72 34.71 19.53
C GLU A 152 -7.11 34.22 19.11
N PRO A 153 -7.24 32.97 18.61
CA PRO A 153 -8.55 32.43 18.32
C PRO A 153 -9.36 32.46 19.62
N LYS A 154 -10.54 33.08 19.58
CA LYS A 154 -11.49 33.01 20.69
C LYS A 154 -11.67 31.54 21.01
N LYS A 155 -11.44 31.12 22.27
CA LYS A 155 -11.75 29.76 22.70
C LYS A 155 -13.17 29.45 22.26
N SER A 156 -13.33 28.49 21.34
CA SER A 156 -14.66 27.97 21.02
C SER A 156 -15.29 27.51 22.33
N GLN A 157 -16.39 28.14 22.73
CA GLN A 157 -17.23 27.65 23.82
C GLN A 157 -18.08 26.44 23.38
N GLU A 158 -18.12 26.17 22.07
CA GLU A 158 -18.84 25.03 21.52
C GLU A 158 -18.03 23.76 21.76
N LYS A 159 -18.61 22.86 22.57
CA LYS A 159 -18.12 21.49 22.66
C LYS A 159 -18.20 20.88 21.26
N PRO A 160 -17.15 20.19 20.79
CA PRO A 160 -17.24 19.45 19.53
C PRO A 160 -18.42 18.48 19.59
N THR A 161 -19.26 18.49 18.56
CA THR A 161 -20.47 17.66 18.41
C THR A 161 -20.17 16.18 18.15
N CYS A 162 -18.90 15.83 17.96
CA CYS A 162 -18.43 14.46 17.74
C CYS A 162 -18.29 13.71 19.08
N ASP A 163 -19.02 12.60 19.20
CA ASP A 163 -18.83 11.62 20.27
C ASP A 163 -17.42 11.01 20.20
N ASN A 164 -16.72 10.98 21.34
CA ASN A 164 -15.42 10.33 21.56
C ASN A 164 -14.10 10.97 21.09
N HIS A 165 -14.04 12.21 20.58
CA HIS A 165 -12.74 12.85 20.32
C HIS A 165 -12.08 13.36 21.63
N LYS A 166 -11.35 12.49 22.34
CA LYS A 166 -10.64 12.82 23.60
C LYS A 166 -9.67 14.01 23.45
N ALA A 167 -9.10 14.24 22.27
CA ALA A 167 -8.19 15.35 22.02
C ALA A 167 -8.89 16.74 22.09
N GLY A 168 -10.18 16.84 21.74
CA GLY A 168 -10.89 18.14 21.78
C GLY A 168 -11.27 18.61 23.19
N LYS A 169 -11.12 17.76 24.20
CA LYS A 169 -11.49 18.05 25.61
C LYS A 169 -10.31 18.54 26.46
N ASP A 170 -9.07 18.47 25.94
CA ASP A 170 -7.85 18.59 26.74
C ASP A 170 -7.11 19.92 26.46
N ASN A 171 -7.87 21.03 26.49
CA ASN A 171 -7.48 22.35 25.97
C ASN A 171 -6.72 23.24 26.98
N SER A 172 -6.37 22.74 28.17
CA SER A 172 -5.71 23.55 29.19
C SER A 172 -4.91 22.74 30.20
N VAL A 173 -3.71 22.31 29.80
CA VAL A 173 -2.60 22.11 30.76
C VAL A 173 -1.56 23.17 30.47
N LYS A 174 -1.28 24.04 31.44
CA LYS A 174 -0.21 25.03 31.35
C LYS A 174 1.12 24.27 31.25
N PHE A 175 1.88 24.45 30.17
CA PHE A 175 3.28 24.02 30.06
C PHE A 175 4.18 24.86 30.98
N ALA A 176 3.90 24.84 32.28
CA ALA A 176 4.72 25.52 33.28
C ALA A 176 6.17 25.02 33.16
N GLY A 177 7.11 25.95 33.04
CA GLY A 177 8.53 25.63 32.88
C GLY A 177 8.99 25.31 31.46
N ARG A 178 8.21 25.65 30.41
CA ARG A 178 8.63 25.61 29.00
C ARG A 178 8.45 26.97 28.33
N ASP A 179 9.38 27.33 27.45
CA ASP A 179 9.37 28.56 26.67
C ASP A 179 9.11 28.32 25.17
N VAL A 180 9.44 27.11 24.67
CA VAL A 180 8.99 26.58 23.37
C VAL A 180 8.23 25.28 23.61
N THR A 181 7.02 25.16 23.09
CA THR A 181 6.13 24.01 23.28
C THR A 181 6.31 22.92 22.22
N GLY A 182 6.86 23.26 21.05
CA GLY A 182 7.13 22.33 19.96
C GLY A 182 7.81 23.01 18.77
N ILE A 183 8.03 22.26 17.69
CA ILE A 183 8.60 22.77 16.42
C ILE A 183 7.68 22.36 15.27
N GLY A 184 7.37 23.29 14.38
CA GLY A 184 6.74 23.01 13.08
C GLY A 184 7.79 22.86 11.97
N ALA A 185 7.54 21.98 11.00
CA ALA A 185 8.39 21.82 9.83
C ALA A 185 7.56 21.73 8.54
N PHE A 186 7.97 22.50 7.55
CA PHE A 186 7.50 22.46 6.17
C PHE A 186 8.47 21.62 5.36
N THR A 187 7.99 20.48 4.88
CA THR A 187 8.83 19.44 4.26
C THR A 187 8.27 18.99 2.93
N CYS A 188 9.13 18.63 1.98
CA CYS A 188 8.66 18.02 0.74
C CYS A 188 8.13 16.61 1.00
N THR A 189 6.90 16.32 0.56
CA THR A 189 6.19 15.10 0.96
C THR A 189 6.83 13.83 0.37
N SER A 190 7.37 13.90 -0.86
CA SER A 190 7.96 12.75 -1.56
C SER A 190 9.32 12.31 -0.99
N HIS A 191 10.12 13.26 -0.48
CA HIS A 191 11.53 13.04 -0.13
C HIS A 191 11.88 13.35 1.33
N SER A 192 10.95 13.99 2.07
CA SER A 192 11.10 14.34 3.48
C SER A 192 12.26 15.32 3.76
N CYS A 193 12.63 16.15 2.79
CA CYS A 193 13.60 17.23 2.99
C CYS A 193 12.87 18.46 3.55
N VAL A 194 13.50 19.15 4.49
CA VAL A 194 12.97 20.40 5.06
C VAL A 194 13.20 21.54 4.07
N ALA A 195 12.20 22.38 3.85
CA ALA A 195 12.35 23.56 3.02
C ALA A 195 13.23 24.63 3.71
N PRO A 196 13.99 25.44 2.97
CA PRO A 196 14.63 26.63 3.50
C PRO A 196 13.60 27.52 4.20
N ARG A 197 13.93 28.03 5.38
CA ARG A 197 13.05 28.79 6.29
C ARG A 197 11.73 28.08 6.65
N GLY A 198 11.65 26.77 6.42
CA GLY A 198 10.45 25.96 6.65
C GLY A 198 10.25 25.46 8.08
N MET A 199 11.15 25.76 9.03
CA MET A 199 11.03 25.37 10.43
C MET A 199 10.64 26.55 11.31
N VAL A 200 9.75 26.31 12.27
CA VAL A 200 9.27 27.34 13.21
C VAL A 200 9.15 26.80 14.62
N ASN A 201 9.33 27.66 15.62
CA ASN A 201 9.03 27.32 17.02
C ASN A 201 7.55 27.55 17.30
N PHE A 202 6.93 26.63 18.02
CA PHE A 202 5.61 26.84 18.60
C PHE A 202 5.76 27.38 20.03
N PHE A 203 5.07 28.47 20.31
CA PHE A 203 5.01 29.10 21.65
C PHE A 203 3.72 28.77 22.39
N LYS A 204 2.69 28.30 21.66
CA LYS A 204 1.37 27.91 22.14
C LYS A 204 0.88 26.73 21.27
N GLY A 205 0.27 25.71 21.86
CA GLY A 205 -0.28 24.54 21.14
C GLY A 205 0.05 23.18 21.78
N ARG A 206 -0.84 22.18 21.62
CA ARG A 206 -0.71 20.82 22.19
C ARG A 206 -1.02 19.67 21.22
N LEU A 207 -2.09 19.78 20.42
CA LEU A 207 -2.74 18.60 19.80
C LEU A 207 -3.05 18.75 18.30
N GLU A 208 -2.89 19.94 17.73
CA GLU A 208 -3.21 20.19 16.32
C GLU A 208 -1.96 20.55 15.55
N GLY A 209 -1.78 19.92 14.39
CA GLY A 209 -0.57 19.97 13.60
C GLY A 209 0.17 18.63 13.51
N GLU A 210 -0.26 17.56 14.20
CA GLU A 210 0.29 16.21 14.00
C GLU A 210 -0.19 15.62 12.66
N GLY A 211 0.73 15.53 11.69
CA GLY A 211 0.57 14.94 10.37
C GLY A 211 1.33 13.61 10.24
N PRO A 212 1.52 13.10 9.01
CA PRO A 212 2.29 11.88 8.80
C PRO A 212 3.76 12.04 9.26
N GLU A 213 4.17 11.27 10.28
CA GLU A 213 5.48 11.35 10.97
C GLU A 213 6.72 10.99 10.11
N ARG A 214 6.90 11.56 8.91
CA ARG A 214 8.02 11.17 8.02
C ARG A 214 9.37 11.67 8.53
N VAL A 215 9.52 13.00 8.64
CA VAL A 215 10.75 13.61 9.17
C VAL A 215 10.84 13.45 10.68
N TRP A 216 9.68 13.37 11.35
CA TRP A 216 9.60 13.35 12.80
C TRP A 216 10.08 12.06 13.43
N VAL A 217 10.02 10.91 12.74
CA VAL A 217 10.66 9.68 13.24
C VAL A 217 12.14 9.93 13.56
N HIS A 218 12.86 10.66 12.70
CA HIS A 218 14.27 11.01 12.92
C HIS A 218 14.44 12.17 13.93
N PHE A 219 13.61 13.21 13.80
CA PHE A 219 13.76 14.42 14.60
C PHE A 219 13.34 14.21 16.07
N ASN A 220 12.39 13.31 16.34
CA ASN A 220 11.92 12.98 17.69
C ASN A 220 13.06 12.51 18.61
N GLU A 221 14.08 11.86 18.06
CA GLU A 221 15.20 11.32 18.82
C GLU A 221 16.16 12.43 19.28
N HIS A 222 16.11 13.60 18.64
CA HIS A 222 16.88 14.80 18.98
C HIS A 222 16.16 15.72 19.98
N SER A 223 14.87 15.50 20.20
CA SER A 223 14.05 16.32 21.11
C SER A 223 14.59 16.33 22.54
N GLY A 224 15.07 15.18 23.03
CA GLY A 224 15.65 15.07 24.38
C GLY A 224 16.93 15.86 24.54
N SER A 225 17.88 15.72 23.61
CA SER A 225 19.20 16.38 23.66
C SER A 225 19.11 17.90 23.47
N THR A 226 18.14 18.37 22.69
CA THR A 226 17.92 19.81 22.43
C THR A 226 17.05 20.50 23.47
N SER A 227 16.27 19.77 24.29
CA SER A 227 15.32 20.34 25.26
C SER A 227 15.98 21.22 26.34
N GLU A 228 17.26 20.98 26.60
CA GLU A 228 18.03 21.65 27.65
C GLU A 228 18.99 22.72 27.12
N GLN A 229 19.12 22.84 25.80
CA GLN A 229 19.95 23.84 25.15
C GLN A 229 19.29 25.21 25.23
N GLY A 230 20.10 26.27 25.32
CA GLY A 230 19.60 27.63 25.23
C GLY A 230 19.17 28.01 23.79
N PRO A 231 18.54 29.19 23.61
CA PRO A 231 17.82 29.56 22.39
C PRO A 231 18.65 29.49 21.13
N GLY A 232 19.82 30.13 21.11
CA GLY A 232 20.68 30.15 19.94
C GLY A 232 21.22 28.77 19.58
N MET A 233 21.81 28.08 20.56
CA MET A 233 22.40 26.74 20.35
C MET A 233 21.37 25.74 19.82
N ARG A 234 20.13 25.81 20.34
CA ARG A 234 19.04 24.94 19.90
C ARG A 234 18.74 25.11 18.41
N LEU A 235 18.59 26.36 17.95
CA LEU A 235 18.31 26.64 16.54
C LEU A 235 19.46 26.20 15.63
N ASP A 236 20.71 26.49 16.01
CA ASP A 236 21.89 26.04 15.26
C ASP A 236 21.94 24.49 15.17
N THR A 237 21.61 23.79 16.27
CA THR A 237 21.56 22.32 16.30
C THR A 237 20.47 21.77 15.37
N TRP A 238 19.25 22.34 15.42
CA TRP A 238 18.16 21.90 14.54
C TRP A 238 18.45 22.18 13.07
N CYS A 239 19.03 23.33 12.75
CA CYS A 239 19.52 23.63 11.41
C CYS A 239 20.54 22.59 10.92
N ASN A 240 21.47 22.18 11.78
CA ASN A 240 22.47 21.16 11.44
C ASN A 240 21.83 19.78 11.20
N VAL A 241 20.93 19.36 12.09
CA VAL A 241 20.20 18.08 11.96
C VAL A 241 19.36 18.05 10.67
N ALA A 242 18.67 19.14 10.34
CA ALA A 242 17.90 19.25 9.10
C ALA A 242 18.81 19.23 7.84
N CYS A 243 19.96 19.89 7.90
CA CYS A 243 20.95 19.90 6.81
C CYS A 243 21.52 18.50 6.57
N ASP A 244 21.97 17.84 7.64
CA ASP A 244 22.51 16.48 7.58
C ASP A 244 21.48 15.49 7.04
N TRP A 245 20.23 15.58 7.52
CA TRP A 245 19.13 14.76 7.01
C TRP A 245 18.87 14.99 5.52
N GLY A 246 18.78 16.25 5.08
CA GLY A 246 18.61 16.59 3.67
C GLY A 246 19.74 16.06 2.79
N PHE A 247 20.98 16.19 3.27
CA PHE A 247 22.17 15.68 2.58
C PHE A 247 22.17 14.16 2.47
N VAL A 248 21.88 13.44 3.56
CA VAL A 248 21.74 11.97 3.55
C VAL A 248 20.64 11.56 2.56
N LYS A 249 19.47 12.21 2.58
CA LYS A 249 18.40 11.91 1.61
C LYS A 249 18.84 12.09 0.17
N ALA A 250 19.46 13.21 -0.18
CA ALA A 250 19.95 13.43 -1.53
C ALA A 250 21.00 12.38 -1.94
N THR A 251 21.95 12.06 -1.07
CA THR A 251 22.97 11.04 -1.39
C THR A 251 22.41 9.63 -1.50
N GLU A 252 21.26 9.31 -0.89
CA GLU A 252 20.59 8.01 -1.01
C GLU A 252 19.60 7.91 -2.18
N MET A 253 19.24 9.02 -2.84
CA MET A 253 18.24 9.05 -3.92
C MET A 253 18.57 8.13 -5.11
N HIS A 254 19.86 7.93 -5.40
CA HIS A 254 20.33 7.00 -6.43
C HIS A 254 19.94 5.54 -6.16
N ARG A 255 19.59 5.18 -4.91
CA ARG A 255 19.06 3.85 -4.56
C ARG A 255 17.55 3.87 -4.44
N THR A 256 17.00 4.90 -3.79
CA THR A 256 15.59 4.91 -3.41
C THR A 256 14.66 5.20 -4.58
N LEU A 257 15.00 6.13 -5.48
CA LEU A 257 14.12 6.48 -6.61
C LEU A 257 14.02 5.34 -7.65
N PRO A 258 15.12 4.71 -8.11
CA PRO A 258 15.03 3.55 -9.02
C PRO A 258 14.32 2.36 -8.39
N ALA A 259 14.56 2.07 -7.11
CA ALA A 259 13.87 0.99 -6.40
C ALA A 259 12.35 1.22 -6.34
N ARG A 260 11.93 2.47 -6.04
CA ARG A 260 10.50 2.87 -6.08
C ARG A 260 9.92 2.73 -7.49
N PHE A 261 10.69 3.02 -8.54
CA PHE A 261 10.26 2.86 -9.93
C PHE A 261 9.99 1.39 -10.27
N CYS A 262 10.91 0.49 -9.92
CA CYS A 262 10.74 -0.95 -10.13
C CYS A 262 9.51 -1.50 -9.39
N GLU A 263 9.29 -1.06 -8.14
CA GLU A 263 8.11 -1.43 -7.36
C GLU A 263 6.82 -0.88 -7.96
N ALA A 264 6.81 0.40 -8.36
CA ALA A 264 5.67 1.04 -9.01
C ALA A 264 5.34 0.36 -10.35
N LYS A 265 6.34 -0.05 -11.14
CA LYS A 265 6.16 -0.76 -12.40
C LYS A 265 5.48 -2.11 -12.20
N LYS A 266 5.91 -2.86 -11.18
CA LYS A 266 5.28 -4.13 -10.81
C LYS A 266 3.81 -3.91 -10.40
N SER A 267 3.55 -2.94 -9.51
CA SER A 267 2.19 -2.64 -9.07
C SER A 267 1.30 -2.10 -10.19
N HIS A 268 1.85 -1.30 -11.12
CA HIS A 268 1.15 -0.86 -12.32
C HIS A 268 0.71 -2.05 -13.18
N ALA A 269 1.62 -2.97 -13.50
CA ALA A 269 1.33 -4.15 -14.32
C ALA A 269 0.34 -5.12 -13.65
N GLU A 270 0.37 -5.22 -12.32
CA GLU A 270 -0.65 -5.97 -11.56
C GLU A 270 -2.01 -5.29 -11.68
N GLN A 271 -2.13 -4.00 -11.30
CA GLN A 271 -3.41 -3.27 -11.30
C GLN A 271 -4.02 -3.12 -12.69
N LEU A 272 -3.19 -2.94 -13.74
CA LEU A 272 -3.66 -2.91 -15.13
C LEU A 272 -4.31 -4.24 -15.53
N ARG A 273 -3.63 -5.37 -15.28
CA ARG A 273 -4.19 -6.70 -15.53
C ARG A 273 -5.49 -6.94 -14.76
N GLU A 274 -5.58 -6.42 -13.53
CA GLU A 274 -6.80 -6.52 -12.74
C GLU A 274 -7.96 -5.77 -13.38
N HIS A 275 -7.70 -4.54 -13.82
CA HIS A 275 -8.68 -3.70 -14.48
C HIS A 275 -9.11 -4.28 -15.83
N GLU A 276 -8.18 -4.80 -16.64
CA GLU A 276 -8.48 -5.46 -17.91
C GLU A 276 -9.33 -6.72 -17.71
N THR A 277 -8.98 -7.54 -16.72
CA THR A 277 -9.75 -8.75 -16.38
C THR A 277 -11.18 -8.36 -15.96
N LEU A 278 -11.32 -7.36 -15.10
CA LEU A 278 -12.63 -6.86 -14.67
C LEU A 278 -13.42 -6.28 -15.85
N THR A 279 -12.78 -5.50 -16.71
CA THR A 279 -13.36 -4.92 -17.93
C THR A 279 -13.84 -6.01 -18.88
N SER A 280 -13.08 -7.09 -19.06
CA SER A 280 -13.47 -8.23 -19.91
C SER A 280 -14.69 -9.00 -19.39
N SER A 281 -15.01 -8.88 -18.09
CA SER A 281 -16.14 -9.58 -17.47
C SER A 281 -17.50 -8.92 -17.72
N PHE A 282 -17.52 -7.69 -18.23
CA PHE A 282 -18.75 -6.91 -18.48
C PHE A 282 -19.09 -6.78 -19.97
N PRO A 283 -20.40 -6.64 -20.32
CA PRO A 283 -20.80 -6.32 -21.68
C PRO A 283 -20.22 -4.96 -22.13
N ARG A 284 -19.68 -4.90 -23.35
CA ARG A 284 -19.07 -3.67 -23.92
C ARG A 284 -19.98 -2.44 -23.86
N ARG A 285 -21.30 -2.62 -23.99
CA ARG A 285 -22.29 -1.54 -23.89
C ARG A 285 -22.24 -0.83 -22.53
N LYS A 286 -22.14 -1.59 -21.44
CA LYS A 286 -22.07 -1.05 -20.07
C LYS A 286 -20.76 -0.30 -19.83
N ILE A 287 -19.67 -0.81 -20.39
CA ILE A 287 -18.34 -0.17 -20.29
C ILE A 287 -18.36 1.20 -20.98
N GLN A 288 -18.93 1.28 -22.19
CA GLN A 288 -19.10 2.57 -22.90
C GLN A 288 -19.98 3.55 -22.11
N GLU A 289 -21.07 3.08 -21.51
CA GLU A 289 -21.90 3.90 -20.60
C GLU A 289 -21.05 4.44 -19.43
N TRP A 290 -20.25 3.60 -18.77
CA TRP A 290 -19.42 3.99 -17.63
C TRP A 290 -18.22 4.88 -18.02
N GLU A 291 -17.63 4.70 -19.20
CA GLU A 291 -16.56 5.55 -19.71
C GLU A 291 -17.03 6.99 -19.95
N SER A 292 -18.29 7.17 -20.33
CA SER A 292 -18.90 8.48 -20.54
C SER A 292 -19.30 9.22 -19.26
N GLU A 293 -19.30 8.52 -18.12
CA GLU A 293 -19.74 9.06 -16.84
C GLU A 293 -18.62 9.81 -16.11
N SER A 294 -18.92 11.03 -15.67
CA SER A 294 -17.97 11.84 -14.89
C SER A 294 -17.76 11.26 -13.49
N ILE A 295 -16.50 11.31 -13.02
CA ILE A 295 -16.12 10.96 -11.65
C ILE A 295 -16.36 12.09 -10.64
N GLU A 296 -16.64 13.30 -11.13
CA GLU A 296 -16.84 14.47 -10.28
C GLU A 296 -18.09 14.31 -9.40
N PRO A 297 -18.00 14.65 -8.10
CA PRO A 297 -19.14 14.60 -7.20
C PRO A 297 -20.25 15.53 -7.71
N LYS A 298 -21.47 14.99 -7.84
CA LYS A 298 -22.66 15.77 -8.15
C LYS A 298 -23.54 15.85 -6.91
N ASN A 299 -24.11 17.03 -6.67
CA ASN A 299 -25.17 17.20 -5.68
C ASN A 299 -26.48 16.89 -6.41
N GLU A 300 -27.10 15.75 -6.13
CA GLU A 300 -28.26 15.29 -6.90
C GLU A 300 -29.47 16.22 -6.75
N ASN A 301 -29.65 16.86 -5.58
CA ASN A 301 -30.87 17.60 -5.24
C ASN A 301 -30.64 18.95 -4.53
N ASP A 302 -29.40 19.48 -4.48
CA ASP A 302 -29.02 20.62 -3.63
C ASP A 302 -29.24 20.42 -2.11
N ASP A 303 -29.62 19.21 -1.68
CA ASP A 303 -29.82 18.82 -0.26
C ASP A 303 -28.50 18.55 0.50
N GLY A 304 -27.36 18.75 -0.15
CA GLY A 304 -26.03 18.43 0.38
C GLY A 304 -25.65 16.95 0.29
N ASN A 305 -26.42 16.15 -0.45
CA ASN A 305 -26.15 14.73 -0.69
C ASN A 305 -25.31 14.56 -1.96
N TRP A 306 -24.00 14.39 -1.78
CA TRP A 306 -23.04 14.24 -2.86
C TRP A 306 -22.95 12.79 -3.33
N THR A 307 -23.11 12.55 -4.63
CA THR A 307 -22.93 11.23 -5.24
C THR A 307 -21.78 11.25 -6.25
N THR A 308 -20.99 10.18 -6.28
CA THR A 308 -19.93 9.94 -7.28
C THR A 308 -19.84 8.43 -7.53
N PRO A 309 -19.50 7.99 -8.75
CA PRO A 309 -19.28 6.57 -9.05
C PRO A 309 -18.22 5.90 -8.17
N LEU A 310 -17.38 6.67 -7.47
CA LEU A 310 -16.37 6.18 -6.53
C LEU A 310 -16.91 5.89 -5.11
N MET A 311 -18.12 6.34 -4.78
CA MET A 311 -18.74 6.07 -3.46
C MET A 311 -19.15 4.60 -3.35
N ASP A 312 -19.15 4.08 -2.12
CA ASP A 312 -19.58 2.70 -1.86
C ASP A 312 -21.03 2.52 -2.37
N PRO A 313 -21.30 1.44 -3.12
CA PRO A 313 -22.62 1.21 -3.66
C PRO A 313 -23.60 0.99 -2.51
N VAL A 314 -24.75 1.68 -2.55
CA VAL A 314 -25.86 1.35 -1.66
C VAL A 314 -26.40 0.00 -2.11
N LEU A 315 -25.99 -1.06 -1.40
CA LEU A 315 -26.49 -2.43 -1.63
C LEU A 315 -27.99 -2.49 -1.33
N LYS A 316 -28.85 -2.03 -2.25
CA LYS A 316 -30.31 -2.16 -2.15
C LYS A 316 -30.63 -3.63 -2.38
N GLY A 317 -30.84 -4.36 -1.29
CA GLY A 317 -31.02 -5.81 -1.32
C GLY A 317 -32.44 -6.20 -1.68
N GLY A 318 -32.62 -6.78 -2.87
CA GLY A 318 -33.79 -7.56 -3.27
C GLY A 318 -33.85 -8.91 -2.57
N TYR A 319 -33.82 -8.91 -1.22
CA TYR A 319 -33.91 -10.10 -0.36
C TYR A 319 -35.15 -10.96 -0.69
N TYR A 320 -36.24 -10.32 -1.11
CA TYR A 320 -37.49 -11.00 -1.45
C TYR A 320 -37.57 -11.46 -2.92
N GLU A 321 -36.76 -10.90 -3.81
CA GLU A 321 -36.82 -11.18 -5.25
C GLU A 321 -35.96 -12.40 -5.60
N THR A 322 -34.76 -12.47 -5.03
CA THR A 322 -33.86 -13.63 -5.15
C THR A 322 -34.38 -14.87 -4.41
N LEU A 323 -35.08 -14.72 -3.27
CA LEU A 323 -35.78 -15.83 -2.61
C LEU A 323 -37.01 -16.34 -3.40
N ARG A 324 -37.63 -15.47 -4.20
CA ARG A 324 -38.74 -15.84 -5.09
C ARG A 324 -38.24 -16.56 -6.32
N GLU A 325 -37.20 -16.02 -6.97
CA GLU A 325 -36.52 -16.64 -8.11
C GLU A 325 -35.88 -17.98 -7.72
N GLU A 326 -35.26 -18.12 -6.53
CA GLU A 326 -34.73 -19.40 -6.02
C GLU A 326 -35.84 -20.43 -5.76
N ARG A 327 -36.98 -20.01 -5.22
CA ARG A 327 -38.13 -20.92 -5.02
C ARG A 327 -38.81 -21.30 -6.33
N GLU A 328 -38.83 -20.40 -7.31
CA GLU A 328 -39.42 -20.63 -8.63
C GLU A 328 -38.49 -21.48 -9.52
N THR A 329 -37.16 -21.30 -9.46
CA THR A 329 -36.19 -22.17 -10.14
C THR A 329 -35.98 -23.53 -9.47
N GLU A 330 -36.21 -23.67 -8.16
CA GLU A 330 -36.29 -24.98 -7.49
C GLU A 330 -37.55 -25.78 -7.92
N THR A 331 -38.59 -25.12 -8.46
CA THR A 331 -39.80 -25.80 -8.98
C THR A 331 -39.78 -26.08 -10.49
N GLU A 332 -38.89 -25.47 -11.27
CA GLU A 332 -38.85 -25.60 -12.74
C GLU A 332 -37.59 -26.32 -13.29
N ALA A 333 -36.88 -27.09 -12.45
CA ALA A 333 -35.72 -27.90 -12.86
C ALA A 333 -35.98 -29.42 -12.69
N VAL A 334 -37.17 -29.86 -13.08
CA VAL A 334 -37.49 -31.28 -13.25
C VAL A 334 -37.70 -31.55 -14.75
N ARG A 335 -36.85 -32.44 -15.28
CA ARG A 335 -36.90 -33.08 -16.62
C ARG A 335 -36.37 -32.24 -17.79
N LEU A 336 -35.18 -32.64 -18.27
CA LEU A 336 -34.94 -32.69 -19.71
C LEU A 336 -34.35 -34.07 -20.10
N THR A 337 -35.13 -34.74 -20.92
CA THR A 337 -34.88 -36.03 -21.58
C THR A 337 -34.09 -35.85 -22.87
N GLY A 338 -33.07 -36.72 -23.06
CA GLY A 338 -32.83 -37.40 -24.34
C GLY A 338 -31.80 -36.80 -25.33
N ARG A 339 -30.56 -37.35 -25.33
CA ARG A 339 -30.04 -38.33 -26.33
C ARG A 339 -28.50 -38.35 -26.40
N ARG A 340 -27.90 -39.37 -25.77
CA ARG A 340 -26.88 -40.34 -26.24
C ARG A 340 -26.66 -41.29 -25.06
N SER A 341 -26.93 -42.58 -25.27
CA SER A 341 -27.24 -43.55 -24.20
C SER A 341 -26.13 -43.70 -23.14
N GLY A 342 -26.48 -43.49 -21.86
CA GLY A 342 -25.73 -43.97 -20.69
C GLY A 342 -24.54 -43.14 -20.22
N ALA A 343 -23.51 -42.95 -21.05
CA ALA A 343 -22.18 -42.53 -20.57
C ALA A 343 -22.11 -41.12 -19.94
N VAL A 344 -22.77 -40.12 -20.55
CA VAL A 344 -22.82 -38.74 -19.99
C VAL A 344 -23.54 -38.74 -18.64
N ARG A 345 -24.64 -39.50 -18.54
CA ARG A 345 -25.42 -39.64 -17.31
C ARG A 345 -24.63 -40.41 -16.26
N TRP A 346 -23.91 -41.46 -16.64
CA TRP A 346 -23.04 -42.20 -15.75
C TRP A 346 -21.95 -41.30 -15.16
N ILE A 347 -21.22 -40.53 -15.98
CA ILE A 347 -20.21 -39.59 -15.48
C ILE A 347 -20.85 -38.52 -14.56
N ALA A 348 -22.01 -37.97 -14.95
CA ALA A 348 -22.73 -37.01 -14.11
C ALA A 348 -23.19 -37.61 -12.76
N ASP A 349 -23.73 -38.83 -12.77
CA ASP A 349 -24.11 -39.57 -11.57
C ASP A 349 -22.89 -39.81 -10.67
N GLY A 350 -21.71 -40.06 -11.27
CA GLY A 350 -20.43 -40.17 -10.56
C GLY A 350 -20.00 -38.87 -9.89
N ILE A 351 -20.05 -37.74 -10.59
CA ILE A 351 -19.74 -36.42 -10.02
C ILE A 351 -20.68 -36.09 -8.85
N GLU A 352 -21.98 -36.42 -8.97
CA GLU A 352 -22.94 -36.24 -7.88
C GLU A 352 -22.73 -37.20 -6.70
N LEU A 353 -22.20 -38.39 -6.96
CA LEU A 353 -21.80 -39.33 -5.91
C LEU A 353 -20.61 -38.82 -5.10
N GLU A 354 -19.59 -38.24 -5.75
CA GLU A 354 -18.47 -37.60 -5.05
C GLU A 354 -18.96 -36.52 -4.08
N HIS A 355 -19.90 -35.69 -4.54
CA HIS A 355 -20.50 -34.64 -3.72
C HIS A 355 -21.38 -35.20 -2.59
N SER A 356 -22.12 -36.30 -2.85
CA SER A 356 -22.96 -36.96 -1.85
C SER A 356 -22.13 -37.62 -0.73
N LEU A 357 -21.00 -38.24 -1.08
CA LEU A 357 -20.04 -38.84 -0.14
C LEU A 357 -19.45 -37.78 0.80
N GLN A 358 -19.01 -36.67 0.22
CA GLN A 358 -18.47 -35.56 1.01
C GLN A 358 -19.53 -34.91 1.91
N ASN A 359 -20.77 -34.75 1.43
CA ASN A 359 -21.87 -34.23 2.24
C ASN A 359 -22.19 -35.12 3.45
N LEU A 360 -22.17 -36.45 3.28
CA LEU A 360 -22.40 -37.40 4.37
C LEU A 360 -21.31 -37.29 5.44
N LYS A 361 -20.04 -37.19 5.02
CA LYS A 361 -18.89 -36.96 5.90
C LYS A 361 -19.02 -35.66 6.70
N ASP A 362 -19.41 -34.57 6.04
CA ASP A 362 -19.60 -33.27 6.69
C ASP A 362 -20.79 -33.29 7.66
N GLU A 363 -21.89 -33.97 7.32
CA GLU A 363 -23.05 -34.16 8.20
C GLU A 363 -22.69 -34.95 9.46
N GLN A 364 -21.89 -36.01 9.33
CA GLN A 364 -21.42 -36.78 10.47
C GLN A 364 -20.50 -35.98 11.38
N LYS A 365 -19.54 -35.23 10.80
CA LYS A 365 -18.68 -34.33 11.58
C LYS A 365 -19.50 -33.27 12.33
N ALA A 366 -20.57 -32.76 11.72
CA ALA A 366 -21.45 -31.77 12.34
C ALA A 366 -22.28 -32.33 13.51
N LEU A 367 -22.58 -33.64 13.51
CA LEU A 367 -23.31 -34.33 14.58
C LEU A 367 -22.47 -34.59 15.83
N GLY A 368 -21.14 -34.59 15.71
CA GLY A 368 -20.20 -34.75 16.82
C GLY A 368 -20.22 -36.15 17.47
N SER A 369 -19.65 -36.28 18.67
CA SER A 369 -19.39 -37.57 19.32
C SER A 369 -20.64 -38.22 19.97
N LYS A 370 -21.76 -37.49 20.12
CA LYS A 370 -23.00 -37.99 20.74
C LYS A 370 -24.26 -37.53 19.98
N PRO A 371 -24.55 -38.10 18.80
CA PRO A 371 -25.78 -37.81 18.07
C PRO A 371 -27.02 -38.30 18.84
N THR A 372 -28.16 -37.64 18.65
CA THR A 372 -29.44 -38.16 19.15
C THR A 372 -29.87 -39.41 18.36
N ALA A 373 -30.63 -40.33 18.97
CA ALA A 373 -31.05 -41.57 18.31
C ALA A 373 -31.71 -41.35 16.94
N ARG A 374 -32.57 -40.33 16.83
CA ARG A 374 -33.22 -39.93 15.57
C ARG A 374 -32.24 -39.40 14.51
N GLN A 375 -31.20 -38.68 14.93
CA GLN A 375 -30.17 -38.18 14.01
C GLN A 375 -29.26 -39.31 13.53
N ALA A 376 -28.92 -40.27 14.40
CA ALA A 376 -28.15 -41.45 14.04
C ALA A 376 -28.91 -42.34 13.05
N GLU A 377 -30.21 -42.55 13.25
CA GLU A 377 -31.07 -43.30 12.33
C GLU A 377 -31.19 -42.62 10.95
N LEU A 378 -31.35 -41.29 10.92
CA LEU A 378 -31.38 -40.54 9.66
C LEU A 378 -30.03 -40.58 8.92
N LEU A 379 -28.91 -40.55 9.65
CA LEU A 379 -27.58 -40.67 9.04
C LEU A 379 -27.37 -42.10 8.48
N ASN A 380 -27.78 -43.13 9.22
CA ASN A 380 -27.61 -44.52 8.78
C ASN A 380 -28.48 -44.84 7.55
N SER A 381 -29.73 -44.35 7.51
CA SER A 381 -30.59 -44.50 6.32
C SER A 381 -30.00 -43.82 5.08
N LYS A 382 -29.44 -42.61 5.23
CA LYS A 382 -28.70 -41.94 4.14
C LYS A 382 -27.45 -42.72 3.72
N ARG A 383 -26.73 -43.31 4.67
CA ARG A 383 -25.53 -44.12 4.43
C ARG A 383 -25.85 -45.37 3.61
N LEU A 384 -26.88 -46.12 3.99
CA LEU A 384 -27.34 -47.31 3.25
C LEU A 384 -27.77 -46.95 1.81
N ALA A 385 -28.59 -45.90 1.66
CA ALA A 385 -29.00 -45.42 0.34
C ALA A 385 -27.81 -44.98 -0.53
N LEU A 386 -26.76 -44.42 0.08
CA LEU A 386 -25.55 -44.05 -0.65
C LEU A 386 -24.71 -45.27 -1.03
N ARG A 387 -24.62 -46.30 -0.17
CA ARG A 387 -23.95 -47.56 -0.49
C ARG A 387 -24.62 -48.25 -1.68
N ASP A 388 -25.93 -48.36 -1.67
CA ASP A 388 -26.70 -48.93 -2.79
C ASP A 388 -26.42 -48.18 -4.11
N ARG A 389 -26.33 -46.85 -4.06
CA ARG A 389 -25.98 -46.05 -5.25
C ARG A 389 -24.54 -46.27 -5.72
N ILE A 390 -23.58 -46.47 -4.80
CA ILE A 390 -22.19 -46.79 -5.14
C ILE A 390 -22.12 -48.16 -5.82
N ASP A 391 -22.80 -49.17 -5.28
CA ASP A 391 -22.77 -50.53 -5.83
C ASP A 391 -23.37 -50.56 -7.25
N VAL A 392 -24.50 -49.87 -7.45
CA VAL A 392 -25.11 -49.70 -8.79
C VAL A 392 -24.18 -48.93 -9.74
N PHE A 393 -23.45 -47.93 -9.23
CA PHE A 393 -22.50 -47.16 -10.04
C PHE A 393 -21.29 -48.01 -10.47
N MET A 394 -20.74 -48.81 -9.56
CA MET A 394 -19.60 -49.69 -9.83
C MET A 394 -19.96 -50.81 -10.82
N GLN A 395 -21.17 -51.36 -10.75
CA GLN A 395 -21.67 -52.29 -11.77
C GLN A 395 -21.73 -51.66 -13.17
N LYS A 396 -22.14 -50.39 -13.26
CA LYS A 396 -22.18 -49.64 -14.53
C LYS A 396 -20.79 -49.22 -15.02
N ARG A 397 -19.81 -49.05 -14.13
CA ARG A 397 -18.43 -48.73 -14.51
C ARG A 397 -17.84 -49.80 -15.42
N VAL A 398 -18.05 -51.08 -15.10
CA VAL A 398 -17.55 -52.21 -15.92
C VAL A 398 -18.04 -52.11 -17.37
N LEU A 399 -19.30 -51.69 -17.56
CA LEU A 399 -19.92 -51.54 -18.89
C LEU A 399 -19.36 -50.36 -19.69
N HIS A 400 -18.85 -49.32 -19.03
CA HIS A 400 -18.42 -48.08 -19.67
C HIS A 400 -16.89 -47.94 -19.81
N MET A 401 -16.11 -48.53 -18.90
CA MET A 401 -14.65 -48.41 -18.82
C MET A 401 -13.88 -49.65 -19.33
N LEU A 402 -14.55 -50.67 -19.88
CA LEU A 402 -13.95 -51.79 -20.63
C LEU A 402 -12.76 -52.50 -19.94
N GLU A 403 -12.97 -53.04 -18.74
CA GLU A 403 -11.99 -53.86 -17.99
C GLU A 403 -10.59 -53.23 -17.80
N ILE A 404 -10.50 -51.89 -17.74
CA ILE A 404 -9.27 -51.23 -17.28
C ILE A 404 -9.09 -51.55 -15.78
N ASP A 405 -7.88 -51.99 -15.43
CA ASP A 405 -7.41 -52.27 -14.05
C ASP A 405 -7.48 -51.04 -13.11
N GLU A 406 -6.90 -51.14 -11.92
CA GLU A 406 -6.84 -50.08 -10.91
C GLU A 406 -6.40 -48.71 -11.48
N PRO A 407 -7.01 -47.60 -11.03
CA PRO A 407 -6.69 -46.26 -11.53
C PRO A 407 -5.22 -45.87 -11.30
N ASP A 408 -4.58 -45.29 -12.33
CA ASP A 408 -3.19 -44.80 -12.25
C ASP A 408 -3.00 -43.64 -11.27
N GLN A 409 -4.08 -42.90 -10.99
CA GLN A 409 -4.14 -41.72 -10.14
C GLN A 409 -5.40 -41.79 -9.28
N PRO A 410 -5.45 -42.68 -8.27
CA PRO A 410 -6.65 -42.86 -7.45
C PRO A 410 -6.99 -41.56 -6.71
N ARG A 411 -8.29 -41.27 -6.63
CA ARG A 411 -8.90 -40.15 -5.90
C ARG A 411 -9.85 -40.71 -4.83
N PRO A 412 -9.33 -41.44 -3.83
CA PRO A 412 -10.17 -42.15 -2.88
C PRO A 412 -10.97 -41.15 -2.04
N LEU A 413 -12.27 -41.39 -1.96
CA LEU A 413 -13.20 -40.65 -1.11
C LEU A 413 -13.45 -41.42 0.17
N GLU A 414 -13.48 -40.75 1.30
CA GLU A 414 -13.80 -41.39 2.58
C GLU A 414 -15.30 -41.69 2.68
N PHE A 415 -15.67 -42.97 2.71
CA PHE A 415 -16.99 -43.46 3.09
C PHE A 415 -16.97 -43.86 4.56
N VAL A 416 -17.74 -43.17 5.39
CA VAL A 416 -17.63 -43.39 6.83
C VAL A 416 -18.39 -44.65 7.26
N GLY A 417 -17.76 -45.44 8.14
CA GLY A 417 -18.28 -46.67 8.74
C GLY A 417 -19.45 -46.47 9.71
N GLU A 418 -20.01 -47.58 10.21
CA GLU A 418 -21.07 -47.58 11.23
C GLU A 418 -20.49 -47.17 12.59
N ASP A 419 -19.24 -47.57 12.83
CA ASP A 419 -18.39 -47.09 13.90
C ASP A 419 -17.61 -45.85 13.42
N SER A 420 -17.80 -44.72 14.08
CA SER A 420 -17.26 -43.41 13.73
C SER A 420 -15.73 -43.28 13.71
N GLU A 421 -15.01 -44.37 13.96
CA GLU A 421 -13.55 -44.43 14.05
C GLU A 421 -12.86 -44.89 12.75
N TRP A 422 -13.60 -45.50 11.80
CA TRP A 422 -13.02 -46.04 10.56
C TRP A 422 -13.74 -45.53 9.31
N ALA A 423 -12.99 -44.94 8.39
CA ALA A 423 -13.47 -44.53 7.07
C ALA A 423 -12.91 -45.47 6.00
N GLU A 424 -13.80 -46.07 5.21
CA GLU A 424 -13.47 -46.93 4.08
C GLU A 424 -13.14 -46.03 2.86
N PRO A 425 -11.95 -46.13 2.25
CA PRO A 425 -11.64 -45.40 1.02
C PRO A 425 -12.43 -46.01 -0.15
N VAL A 426 -13.30 -45.20 -0.76
CA VAL A 426 -14.09 -45.56 -1.95
C VAL A 426 -13.52 -44.83 -3.16
N GLU A 427 -13.03 -45.61 -4.13
CA GLU A 427 -12.57 -45.11 -5.41
C GLU A 427 -13.66 -45.34 -6.48
N LEU A 428 -14.23 -44.25 -7.00
CA LEU A 428 -15.28 -44.34 -8.03
C LEU A 428 -14.70 -44.71 -9.40
N GLY A 429 -13.42 -44.45 -9.66
CA GLY A 429 -12.75 -44.82 -10.92
C GLY A 429 -13.33 -44.10 -12.14
N LEU A 430 -13.55 -42.79 -12.02
CA LEU A 430 -13.90 -41.92 -13.15
C LEU A 430 -12.71 -41.73 -14.09
N PRO A 431 -12.91 -41.29 -15.35
CA PRO A 431 -11.80 -40.99 -16.26
C PRO A 431 -10.72 -40.06 -15.67
N SER A 432 -11.08 -39.11 -14.79
CA SER A 432 -10.12 -38.25 -14.06
C SER A 432 -9.19 -38.95 -13.06
N SER A 433 -9.42 -40.24 -12.77
CA SER A 433 -8.54 -41.08 -11.95
C SER A 433 -7.48 -41.84 -12.79
N TYR A 434 -7.42 -41.66 -14.12
CA TYR A 434 -6.48 -42.36 -15.02
C TYR A 434 -5.65 -41.38 -15.82
N LYS A 435 -4.44 -41.79 -16.23
CA LYS A 435 -3.59 -40.98 -17.11
C LYS A 435 -4.12 -40.98 -18.55
N ALA A 436 -3.82 -39.92 -19.30
CA ALA A 436 -4.21 -39.80 -20.71
C ALA A 436 -3.72 -40.99 -21.57
N ASP A 437 -2.50 -41.48 -21.32
CA ASP A 437 -1.92 -42.64 -22.01
C ASP A 437 -2.72 -43.93 -21.80
N THR A 438 -3.19 -44.17 -20.57
CA THR A 438 -3.97 -45.36 -20.21
C THR A 438 -5.37 -45.30 -20.84
N LEU A 439 -5.99 -44.13 -20.79
CA LEU A 439 -7.29 -43.87 -21.43
C LEU A 439 -7.21 -43.99 -22.96
N ALA A 440 -6.09 -43.60 -23.56
CA ALA A 440 -5.84 -43.74 -24.99
C ALA A 440 -5.63 -45.21 -25.39
N LYS A 441 -4.85 -45.98 -24.63
CA LYS A 441 -4.63 -47.42 -24.85
C LYS A 441 -5.93 -48.23 -24.77
N ALA A 442 -6.83 -47.85 -23.86
CA ALA A 442 -8.12 -48.52 -23.68
C ALA A 442 -9.25 -47.98 -24.58
N GLY A 443 -8.95 -46.99 -25.45
CA GLY A 443 -9.93 -46.44 -26.40
C GLY A 443 -11.06 -45.60 -25.79
N VAL A 444 -10.92 -45.17 -24.52
CA VAL A 444 -11.93 -44.42 -23.75
C VAL A 444 -11.64 -42.91 -23.65
N SER A 445 -10.70 -42.38 -24.44
CA SER A 445 -10.33 -40.97 -24.46
C SER A 445 -11.52 -40.00 -24.65
N LYS A 446 -12.55 -40.41 -25.39
CA LYS A 446 -13.80 -39.63 -25.55
C LYS A 446 -14.58 -39.45 -24.24
N LEU A 447 -14.47 -40.38 -23.29
CA LEU A 447 -15.11 -40.23 -21.98
C LEU A 447 -14.41 -39.17 -21.13
N ALA A 448 -13.09 -39.05 -21.26
CA ALA A 448 -12.31 -38.00 -20.61
C ALA A 448 -12.67 -36.60 -21.12
N GLU A 449 -12.91 -36.44 -22.43
CA GLU A 449 -13.42 -35.18 -22.99
C GLU A 449 -14.81 -34.82 -22.47
N ILE A 450 -15.70 -35.81 -22.34
CA ILE A 450 -17.05 -35.62 -21.77
C ILE A 450 -16.95 -35.21 -20.31
N GLU A 451 -16.13 -35.89 -19.51
CA GLU A 451 -15.89 -35.53 -18.11
C GLU A 451 -15.31 -34.12 -18.01
N ARG A 452 -14.29 -33.78 -18.80
CA ARG A 452 -13.69 -32.43 -18.81
C ARG A 452 -14.76 -31.36 -19.04
N ARG A 453 -15.66 -31.55 -20.00
CA ARG A 453 -16.76 -30.61 -20.28
C ARG A 453 -17.76 -30.52 -19.13
N LEU A 454 -18.11 -31.64 -18.50
CA LEU A 454 -19.00 -31.65 -17.33
C LEU A 454 -18.35 -30.96 -16.13
N ARG A 455 -17.06 -31.20 -15.87
CA ARG A 455 -16.30 -30.56 -14.78
C ARG A 455 -16.21 -29.04 -14.98
N ARG A 456 -16.02 -28.54 -16.20
CA ARG A 456 -16.10 -27.10 -16.51
C ARG A 456 -17.46 -26.52 -16.12
N GLY A 457 -18.55 -27.19 -16.50
CA GLY A 457 -19.91 -26.79 -16.11
C GLY A 457 -20.11 -26.76 -14.60
N VAL A 458 -19.71 -27.84 -13.91
CA VAL A 458 -19.80 -27.92 -12.44
C VAL A 458 -18.96 -26.84 -11.74
N CYS A 459 -17.76 -26.53 -12.26
CA CYS A 459 -16.93 -25.45 -11.74
C CYS A 459 -17.62 -24.09 -11.89
N THR A 460 -18.18 -23.80 -13.07
CA THR A 460 -18.95 -22.57 -13.32
C THR A 460 -20.16 -22.48 -12.40
N ASP A 461 -20.99 -23.53 -12.31
CA ASP A 461 -22.20 -23.57 -11.48
C ASP A 461 -21.87 -23.45 -9.98
N ALA A 462 -20.78 -24.08 -9.55
CA ALA A 462 -20.31 -23.99 -8.16
C ALA A 462 -19.81 -22.58 -7.83
N LEU A 463 -19.10 -21.91 -8.75
CA LEU A 463 -18.69 -20.51 -8.57
C LEU A 463 -19.89 -19.56 -8.55
N GLU A 464 -20.87 -19.73 -9.45
CA GLU A 464 -22.13 -18.96 -9.43
C GLU A 464 -22.86 -19.16 -8.10
N SER A 465 -22.93 -20.40 -7.61
CA SER A 465 -23.51 -20.73 -6.30
C SER A 465 -22.78 -20.04 -5.14
N VAL A 466 -21.44 -20.01 -5.17
CA VAL A 466 -20.64 -19.31 -4.15
C VAL A 466 -20.96 -17.81 -4.16
N LYS A 467 -20.98 -17.16 -5.32
CA LYS A 467 -21.31 -15.73 -5.45
C LYS A 467 -22.69 -15.40 -4.90
N ARG A 468 -23.70 -16.17 -5.31
CA ARG A 468 -25.09 -16.01 -4.85
C ARG A 468 -25.20 -16.16 -3.33
N LEU A 469 -24.57 -17.20 -2.76
CA LEU A 469 -24.57 -17.44 -1.31
C LEU A 469 -23.82 -16.35 -0.52
N LEU A 470 -22.75 -15.78 -1.08
CA LEU A 470 -22.04 -14.63 -0.52
C LEU A 470 -22.90 -13.36 -0.55
N GLY A 471 -23.62 -13.12 -1.64
CA GLY A 471 -24.61 -12.04 -1.75
C GLY A 471 -25.72 -12.17 -0.71
N GLY A 472 -26.30 -13.37 -0.59
CA GLY A 472 -27.28 -13.68 0.45
C GLY A 472 -26.75 -13.47 1.87
N LYS A 473 -25.52 -13.90 2.16
CA LYS A 473 -24.86 -13.67 3.46
C LYS A 473 -24.71 -12.18 3.75
N ALA A 474 -24.28 -11.38 2.77
CA ALA A 474 -24.15 -9.93 2.91
C ALA A 474 -25.49 -9.24 3.22
N ALA A 475 -26.57 -9.66 2.55
CA ALA A 475 -27.92 -9.15 2.78
C ALA A 475 -28.41 -9.45 4.21
N VAL A 476 -28.19 -10.68 4.72
CA VAL A 476 -28.55 -11.05 6.10
C VAL A 476 -27.77 -10.22 7.13
N ILE A 477 -26.48 -9.99 6.91
CA ILE A 477 -25.67 -9.13 7.80
C ILE A 477 -26.20 -7.69 7.79
N LYS A 478 -26.58 -7.15 6.62
CA LYS A 478 -27.18 -5.82 6.52
C LYS A 478 -28.50 -5.73 7.28
N PHE A 479 -29.39 -6.69 7.08
CA PHE A 479 -30.67 -6.75 7.78
C PHE A 479 -30.48 -6.78 9.31
N LYS A 480 -29.57 -7.65 9.78
CA LYS A 480 -29.20 -7.75 11.21
C LYS A 480 -28.76 -6.40 11.77
N ASN A 481 -27.83 -5.71 11.10
CA ASN A 481 -27.29 -4.44 11.58
C ASN A 481 -28.33 -3.30 11.62
N GLN A 482 -29.34 -3.34 10.75
CA GLN A 482 -30.34 -2.27 10.61
C GLN A 482 -31.59 -2.46 11.48
N HIS A 483 -32.05 -3.71 11.65
CA HIS A 483 -33.40 -3.97 12.18
C HIS A 483 -33.41 -4.83 13.45
N LEU A 484 -32.31 -5.50 13.80
CA LEU A 484 -32.30 -6.45 14.90
C LEU A 484 -31.53 -5.90 16.11
N SER A 485 -32.25 -5.69 17.21
CA SER A 485 -31.69 -5.37 18.52
C SER A 485 -32.09 -6.43 19.55
N GLY A 486 -31.17 -6.77 20.47
CA GLY A 486 -31.40 -7.72 21.55
C GLY A 486 -30.80 -9.12 21.33
N GLN A 487 -30.55 -9.84 22.42
CA GLN A 487 -29.75 -11.08 22.42
C GLN A 487 -30.40 -12.21 21.60
N VAL A 488 -31.70 -12.47 21.78
CA VAL A 488 -32.39 -13.60 21.10
C VAL A 488 -32.44 -13.42 19.59
N ALA A 489 -32.79 -12.22 19.11
CA ALA A 489 -32.84 -11.90 17.69
C ALA A 489 -31.44 -11.97 17.04
N THR A 490 -30.43 -11.47 17.76
CA THR A 490 -29.03 -11.53 17.34
C THR A 490 -28.55 -12.98 17.18
N THR A 491 -28.85 -13.86 18.15
CA THR A 491 -28.46 -15.29 18.09
C THR A 491 -29.14 -16.01 16.92
N ARG A 492 -30.42 -15.71 16.61
CA ARG A 492 -31.12 -16.30 15.46
C ARG A 492 -30.55 -15.84 14.12
N ALA A 493 -30.22 -14.56 13.99
CA ALA A 493 -29.54 -14.03 12.81
C ALA A 493 -28.15 -14.67 12.65
N GLU A 494 -27.41 -14.84 13.74
CA GLU A 494 -26.10 -15.51 13.73
C GLU A 494 -26.19 -16.96 13.28
N SER A 495 -27.19 -17.71 13.76
CA SER A 495 -27.46 -19.07 13.28
C SER A 495 -27.73 -19.11 11.77
N THR A 496 -28.43 -18.10 11.24
CA THR A 496 -28.71 -17.99 9.80
C THR A 496 -27.44 -17.68 9.00
N ILE A 497 -26.60 -16.77 9.50
CA ILE A 497 -25.28 -16.47 8.92
C ILE A 497 -24.38 -17.72 8.92
N GLN A 498 -24.42 -18.52 9.99
CA GLN A 498 -23.68 -19.77 10.07
C GLN A 498 -24.18 -20.79 9.05
N LYS A 499 -25.50 -20.91 8.84
CA LYS A 499 -26.08 -21.77 7.78
C LYS A 499 -25.61 -21.35 6.38
N HIS A 500 -25.58 -20.05 6.08
CA HIS A 500 -25.01 -19.56 4.82
C HIS A 500 -23.53 -19.91 4.70
N THR A 501 -22.75 -19.74 5.77
CA THR A 501 -21.32 -20.09 5.79
C THR A 501 -21.08 -21.57 5.50
N VAL A 502 -21.87 -22.47 6.09
CA VAL A 502 -21.80 -23.92 5.79
C VAL A 502 -22.14 -24.20 4.32
N LYS A 503 -23.18 -23.56 3.76
CA LYS A 503 -23.52 -23.71 2.33
C LYS A 503 -22.40 -23.21 1.41
N ILE A 504 -21.75 -22.10 1.75
CA ILE A 504 -20.61 -21.55 0.99
C ILE A 504 -19.45 -22.55 0.98
N LEU A 505 -19.12 -23.14 2.14
CA LEU A 505 -18.04 -24.12 2.24
C LEU A 505 -18.34 -25.38 1.42
N LYS A 506 -19.60 -25.85 1.39
CA LYS A 506 -20.02 -26.97 0.54
C LYS A 506 -19.88 -26.66 -0.95
N ALA A 507 -20.32 -25.47 -1.39
CA ALA A 507 -20.16 -25.04 -2.78
C ALA A 507 -18.67 -24.89 -3.17
N ARG A 508 -17.83 -24.35 -2.27
CA ARG A 508 -16.37 -24.32 -2.44
C ARG A 508 -15.78 -25.71 -2.59
N GLN A 509 -16.20 -26.67 -1.76
CA GLN A 509 -15.69 -28.04 -1.85
C GLN A 509 -16.06 -28.71 -3.17
N ARG A 510 -17.29 -28.49 -3.66
CA ARG A 510 -17.74 -28.97 -4.98
C ARG A 510 -16.87 -28.39 -6.12
N TYR A 511 -16.51 -27.12 -6.01
CA TYR A 511 -15.59 -26.46 -6.94
C TYR A 511 -14.18 -27.06 -6.89
N LEU A 512 -13.58 -27.17 -5.70
CA LEU A 512 -12.22 -27.71 -5.53
C LEU A 512 -12.12 -29.15 -6.05
N ASN A 513 -13.08 -30.01 -5.67
CA ASN A 513 -13.13 -31.39 -6.15
C ASN A 513 -13.21 -31.48 -7.69
N SER A 514 -14.03 -30.61 -8.32
CA SER A 514 -14.17 -30.61 -9.79
C SER A 514 -12.96 -30.00 -10.50
N ARG A 515 -12.30 -29.03 -9.87
CA ARG A 515 -11.04 -28.45 -10.34
C ARG A 515 -9.90 -29.46 -10.29
N ASP A 516 -9.76 -30.20 -9.20
CA ASP A 516 -8.72 -31.22 -9.06
C ASP A 516 -8.91 -32.34 -10.10
N ALA A 517 -10.16 -32.73 -10.36
CA ALA A 517 -10.49 -33.63 -11.47
C ALA A 517 -10.05 -33.08 -12.84
N LEU A 518 -10.24 -31.77 -13.05
CA LEU A 518 -9.92 -31.09 -14.30
C LEU A 518 -8.41 -30.96 -14.51
N LEU A 519 -7.63 -30.76 -13.44
CA LEU A 519 -6.17 -30.76 -13.48
C LEU A 519 -5.59 -32.12 -13.89
N ASN A 520 -6.21 -33.22 -13.46
CA ASN A 520 -5.81 -34.57 -13.87
C ASN A 520 -6.17 -34.89 -15.33
N LEU A 521 -7.22 -34.26 -15.85
CA LEU A 521 -7.71 -34.44 -17.22
C LEU A 521 -6.99 -33.53 -18.25
N GLU A 522 -5.72 -33.18 -18.05
CA GLU A 522 -4.93 -32.30 -18.93
C GLU A 522 -5.64 -30.96 -19.28
N PRO A 523 -5.59 -29.96 -18.38
CA PRO A 523 -6.25 -28.67 -18.57
C PRO A 523 -5.66 -27.89 -19.75
N THR A 524 -6.50 -27.13 -20.45
CA THR A 524 -6.03 -26.13 -21.43
C THR A 524 -5.47 -24.92 -20.69
N GLU A 525 -4.56 -24.13 -21.30
CA GLU A 525 -4.07 -22.86 -20.70
C GLU A 525 -5.22 -21.93 -20.27
N LYS A 526 -6.31 -21.89 -21.04
CA LYS A 526 -7.53 -21.14 -20.70
C LYS A 526 -8.21 -21.66 -19.43
N ASP A 527 -8.19 -22.97 -19.19
CA ASP A 527 -8.79 -23.56 -17.99
C ASP A 527 -7.99 -23.18 -16.74
N LEU A 528 -6.66 -23.15 -16.85
CA LEU A 528 -5.77 -22.76 -15.74
C LEU A 528 -5.97 -21.31 -15.32
N ASP A 529 -6.24 -20.41 -16.28
CA ASP A 529 -6.50 -19.00 -15.98
C ASP A 529 -7.91 -18.77 -15.40
N GLN A 530 -8.92 -19.47 -15.95
CA GLN A 530 -10.33 -19.34 -15.56
C GLN A 530 -10.67 -20.00 -14.21
N TYR A 531 -10.10 -21.18 -13.94
CA TYR A 531 -10.40 -22.01 -12.77
C TYR A 531 -9.23 -22.04 -11.78
N ARG A 532 -9.05 -20.91 -11.06
CA ARG A 532 -8.01 -20.74 -10.04
C ARG A 532 -8.35 -21.45 -8.73
N GLU A 533 -7.36 -21.70 -7.89
CA GLU A 533 -7.59 -22.29 -6.56
C GLU A 533 -8.44 -21.34 -5.69
N LEU A 534 -9.49 -21.87 -5.06
CA LEU A 534 -10.40 -21.07 -4.22
C LEU A 534 -9.97 -21.16 -2.75
N ARG A 535 -9.22 -20.16 -2.29
CA ARG A 535 -8.73 -20.06 -0.91
C ARG A 535 -9.79 -19.44 0.00
N ASN A 536 -9.64 -19.61 1.33
CA ASN A 536 -10.57 -19.02 2.29
C ASN A 536 -10.64 -17.48 2.20
N GLN A 537 -9.53 -16.83 1.86
CA GLN A 537 -9.47 -15.37 1.65
C GLN A 537 -10.31 -14.92 0.45
N ASP A 538 -10.50 -15.78 -0.55
CA ASP A 538 -11.30 -15.47 -1.73
C ASP A 538 -12.81 -15.50 -1.44
N LEU A 539 -13.24 -16.08 -0.30
CA LEU A 539 -14.65 -16.15 0.13
C LEU A 539 -15.16 -14.87 0.82
N GLN A 540 -14.54 -13.73 0.55
CA GLN A 540 -14.95 -12.45 1.10
C GLN A 540 -16.23 -11.94 0.40
N THR A 541 -17.18 -11.42 1.19
CA THR A 541 -18.39 -10.78 0.63
C THR A 541 -18.05 -9.40 0.08
N LEU A 542 -18.75 -8.95 -0.98
CA LEU A 542 -18.59 -7.60 -1.52
C LEU A 542 -18.80 -6.53 -0.45
N LYS A 543 -19.79 -6.71 0.42
CA LYS A 543 -20.05 -5.79 1.54
C LYS A 543 -18.83 -5.64 2.45
N THR A 544 -18.26 -6.76 2.90
CA THR A 544 -17.06 -6.75 3.76
C THR A 544 -15.88 -6.10 3.06
N TYR A 545 -15.70 -6.38 1.76
CA TYR A 545 -14.68 -5.74 0.95
C TYR A 545 -14.82 -4.21 0.93
N PHE A 546 -16.02 -3.68 0.66
CA PHE A 546 -16.28 -2.24 0.66
C PHE A 546 -16.16 -1.61 2.05
N GLU A 547 -16.64 -2.27 3.11
CA GLU A 547 -16.50 -1.79 4.49
C GLU A 547 -15.04 -1.73 4.93
N GLU A 548 -14.24 -2.76 4.63
CA GLU A 548 -12.79 -2.76 4.90
C GLU A 548 -12.07 -1.68 4.07
N TYR A 549 -12.48 -1.50 2.81
CA TYR A 549 -11.97 -0.44 1.96
C TYR A 549 -12.25 0.94 2.56
N ALA A 550 -13.47 1.21 3.03
CA ALA A 550 -13.83 2.49 3.62
C ALA A 550 -13.12 2.78 4.96
N GLN A 551 -12.79 1.74 5.74
CA GLN A 551 -12.18 1.88 7.06
C GLN A 551 -10.66 2.02 7.03
N THR A 552 -10.01 1.63 5.95
CA THR A 552 -8.54 1.58 5.84
C THR A 552 -8.03 2.63 4.86
N THR A 553 -6.72 2.86 4.82
CA THR A 553 -6.07 3.72 3.81
C THR A 553 -4.97 2.93 3.09
N GLY A 554 -4.49 3.41 1.95
CA GLY A 554 -3.39 2.77 1.22
C GLY A 554 -3.81 1.66 0.26
N HIS A 555 -5.01 1.75 -0.33
CA HIS A 555 -5.55 0.72 -1.22
C HIS A 555 -4.91 0.61 -2.60
N GLY A 556 -3.75 1.24 -2.83
CA GLY A 556 -3.05 1.18 -4.11
C GLY A 556 -2.66 -0.26 -4.52
N ARG A 557 -2.61 -1.19 -3.56
CA ARG A 557 -2.31 -2.62 -3.75
C ARG A 557 -3.49 -3.54 -3.49
N THR A 558 -4.65 -2.99 -3.11
CA THR A 558 -5.80 -3.81 -2.75
C THR A 558 -6.36 -4.47 -4.01
N SER A 559 -6.51 -5.78 -3.95
CA SER A 559 -7.11 -6.58 -5.01
C SER A 559 -8.44 -7.17 -4.53
N MET A 560 -9.47 -7.09 -5.37
CA MET A 560 -10.71 -7.79 -5.12
C MET A 560 -10.54 -9.29 -5.40
N SER A 561 -11.20 -10.13 -4.59
CA SER A 561 -11.21 -11.59 -4.79
C SER A 561 -11.52 -11.93 -6.26
N TRP A 562 -10.71 -12.84 -6.81
CA TRP A 562 -10.74 -13.17 -8.23
C TRP A 562 -12.10 -13.75 -8.67
N ILE A 563 -12.88 -14.32 -7.75
CA ILE A 563 -14.20 -14.86 -8.07
C ILE A 563 -15.10 -13.78 -8.68
N TRP A 564 -15.06 -12.55 -8.16
CA TRP A 564 -15.88 -11.43 -8.64
C TRP A 564 -15.42 -10.89 -10.00
N ARG A 565 -14.19 -11.24 -10.41
CA ARG A 565 -13.54 -10.83 -11.67
C ARG A 565 -13.53 -11.94 -12.72
N SER A 566 -13.88 -13.18 -12.34
CA SER A 566 -13.71 -14.35 -13.20
C SER A 566 -14.69 -14.36 -14.36
N ALA A 567 -14.17 -14.52 -15.58
CA ALA A 567 -14.96 -14.78 -16.78
C ALA A 567 -15.63 -16.17 -16.76
N ALA A 568 -15.19 -17.09 -15.89
CA ALA A 568 -15.73 -18.44 -15.80
C ALA A 568 -17.16 -18.50 -15.23
N ALA A 569 -17.55 -17.47 -14.47
CA ALA A 569 -18.87 -17.30 -13.89
C ALA A 569 -19.27 -15.82 -14.03
N PRO A 570 -19.76 -15.37 -15.19
CA PRO A 570 -20.06 -13.97 -15.44
C PRO A 570 -21.11 -13.43 -14.46
N ASN A 571 -20.96 -12.17 -14.06
CA ASN A 571 -21.92 -11.53 -13.15
C ASN A 571 -23.18 -11.18 -13.95
N LYS A 572 -24.27 -11.92 -13.73
CA LYS A 572 -25.53 -11.82 -14.50
C LYS A 572 -26.58 -10.93 -13.84
N GLU A 573 -26.53 -10.79 -12.52
CA GLU A 573 -27.56 -10.07 -11.76
C GLU A 573 -27.26 -8.56 -11.74
N ASP A 574 -28.28 -7.72 -11.99
CA ASP A 574 -28.11 -6.26 -12.09
C ASP A 574 -27.48 -5.65 -10.84
N TRP A 575 -27.86 -6.13 -9.64
CA TRP A 575 -27.27 -5.65 -8.40
C TRP A 575 -25.76 -5.98 -8.29
N GLN A 576 -25.29 -7.09 -8.88
CA GLN A 576 -23.87 -7.43 -8.93
C GLN A 576 -23.13 -6.47 -9.86
N ILE A 577 -23.71 -6.20 -11.04
CA ILE A 577 -23.15 -5.29 -12.03
C ILE A 577 -23.06 -3.87 -11.47
N ASP A 578 -24.13 -3.37 -10.84
CA ASP A 578 -24.16 -2.04 -10.23
C ASP A 578 -23.19 -1.91 -9.06
N THR A 579 -23.04 -2.96 -8.25
CA THR A 579 -22.08 -2.98 -7.14
C THR A 579 -20.63 -2.99 -7.66
N LEU A 580 -20.37 -3.71 -8.75
CA LEU A 580 -19.05 -3.82 -9.35
C LEU A 580 -18.69 -2.62 -10.23
N LYS A 581 -19.66 -1.80 -10.65
CA LYS A 581 -19.41 -0.50 -11.30
C LYS A 581 -18.47 0.37 -10.45
N THR A 582 -18.74 0.51 -9.16
CA THR A 582 -17.88 1.26 -8.23
C THR A 582 -16.45 0.72 -8.25
N GLU A 583 -16.29 -0.61 -8.19
CA GLU A 583 -14.98 -1.23 -8.19
C GLU A 583 -14.28 -1.12 -9.56
N TRP A 584 -15.03 -1.07 -10.65
CA TRP A 584 -14.48 -0.79 -11.97
C TRP A 584 -13.87 0.62 -12.03
N PHE A 585 -14.59 1.65 -11.55
CA PHE A 585 -14.01 3.00 -11.44
C PHE A 585 -12.80 3.04 -10.49
N ARG A 586 -12.88 2.39 -9.32
CA ARG A 586 -11.75 2.35 -8.38
C ARG A 586 -10.51 1.67 -8.97
N SER A 587 -10.67 0.51 -9.61
CA SER A 587 -9.56 -0.20 -10.27
C SER A 587 -8.94 0.64 -11.39
N ARG A 588 -9.77 1.38 -12.15
CA ARG A 588 -9.32 2.32 -13.18
C ARG A 588 -8.43 3.40 -12.59
N GLU A 589 -8.89 4.06 -11.54
CA GLU A 589 -8.12 5.13 -10.89
C GLU A 589 -6.87 4.58 -10.17
N ARG A 590 -6.87 3.32 -9.70
CA ARG A 590 -5.66 2.70 -9.11
C ARG A 590 -4.55 2.53 -10.13
N PHE A 591 -4.81 1.96 -11.31
CA PHE A 591 -3.75 1.81 -12.31
C PHE A 591 -3.31 3.16 -12.87
N LYS A 592 -4.23 4.12 -13.07
CA LYS A 592 -3.90 5.50 -13.48
C LYS A 592 -3.00 6.21 -12.47
N ARG A 593 -3.22 6.03 -11.17
CA ARG A 593 -2.34 6.57 -10.11
C ARG A 593 -0.96 5.95 -10.15
N TRP A 594 -0.83 4.65 -10.41
CA TRP A 594 0.48 4.03 -10.60
C TRP A 594 1.18 4.53 -11.86
N ASN A 595 0.43 4.78 -12.93
CA ASN A 595 0.93 5.42 -14.15
C ASN A 595 1.46 6.83 -13.85
N GLU A 596 0.71 7.66 -13.14
CA GLU A 596 1.17 8.98 -12.66
C GLU A 596 2.43 8.86 -11.78
N GLN A 597 2.48 7.89 -10.86
CA GLN A 597 3.64 7.67 -10.00
C GLN A 597 4.91 7.33 -10.81
N LEU A 598 4.79 6.54 -11.87
CA LEU A 598 5.91 6.24 -12.77
C LEU A 598 6.42 7.48 -13.50
N VAL A 599 5.50 8.35 -13.98
CA VAL A 599 5.85 9.63 -14.61
C VAL A 599 6.59 10.54 -13.62
N LEU A 600 6.05 10.68 -12.40
CA LEU A 600 6.67 11.49 -11.34
C LEU A 600 8.07 10.98 -10.97
N LEU A 601 8.27 9.66 -10.91
CA LEU A 601 9.58 9.07 -10.58
C LEU A 601 10.60 9.30 -11.70
N LYS A 602 10.21 9.22 -12.99
CA LYS A 602 11.09 9.60 -14.10
C LYS A 602 11.55 11.05 -13.98
N ARG A 603 10.60 11.96 -13.73
CA ARG A 603 10.88 13.38 -13.48
C ARG A 603 11.83 13.57 -12.30
N GLU A 604 11.54 12.96 -11.15
CA GLU A 604 12.36 13.08 -9.92
C GLU A 604 13.80 12.58 -10.13
N MET A 605 13.98 11.51 -10.92
CA MET A 605 15.31 10.99 -11.26
C MET A 605 16.11 11.99 -12.10
N ILE A 606 15.52 12.56 -13.15
CA ILE A 606 16.20 13.56 -14.01
C ILE A 606 16.45 14.85 -13.24
N MET A 607 15.49 15.34 -12.45
CA MET A 607 15.65 16.53 -11.61
C MET A 607 16.81 16.36 -10.63
N SER A 608 16.94 15.19 -10.01
CA SER A 608 18.07 14.89 -9.12
C SER A 608 19.41 15.00 -9.85
N ILE A 609 19.50 14.44 -11.06
CA ILE A 609 20.72 14.53 -11.90
C ILE A 609 21.04 15.99 -12.24
N ARG A 610 20.04 16.75 -12.71
CA ARG A 610 20.20 18.17 -13.07
C ARG A 610 20.56 19.03 -11.87
N SER A 611 19.92 18.84 -10.72
CA SER A 611 20.28 19.55 -9.48
C SER A 611 21.71 19.28 -9.05
N PHE A 612 22.19 18.03 -9.13
CA PHE A 612 23.59 17.72 -8.84
C PHE A 612 24.55 18.39 -9.84
N ARG A 613 24.16 18.53 -11.11
CA ARG A 613 24.94 19.30 -12.09
C ARG A 613 24.98 20.79 -11.77
N GLN A 614 23.84 21.40 -11.45
CA GLN A 614 23.83 22.79 -11.00
C GLN A 614 24.72 23.03 -9.79
N TYR A 615 24.71 22.11 -8.81
CA TYR A 615 25.65 22.19 -7.70
C TYR A 615 27.10 22.03 -8.16
N GLN A 616 27.41 21.10 -9.07
CA GLN A 616 28.75 20.97 -9.65
C GLN A 616 29.22 22.30 -10.25
N ASP A 617 28.40 22.90 -11.11
CA ASP A 617 28.71 24.13 -11.85
C ASP A 617 28.85 25.33 -10.90
N LEU A 618 27.99 25.42 -9.89
CA LEU A 618 28.07 26.42 -8.82
C LEU A 618 29.43 26.35 -8.11
N TRP A 619 29.86 25.15 -7.71
CA TRP A 619 31.14 24.98 -7.00
C TRP A 619 32.36 25.21 -7.90
N GLU A 620 32.24 24.93 -9.20
CA GLU A 620 33.28 25.23 -10.19
C GLU A 620 33.40 26.74 -10.47
N TRP A 621 32.26 27.43 -10.58
CA TRP A 621 32.20 28.88 -10.68
C TRP A 621 32.85 29.54 -9.45
N LYS A 622 32.50 29.08 -8.24
CA LYS A 622 33.10 29.58 -6.99
C LYS A 622 34.62 29.33 -6.89
N ALA A 623 35.13 28.30 -7.57
CA ALA A 623 36.57 28.01 -7.60
C ALA A 623 37.34 28.97 -8.52
N SER A 624 36.65 29.59 -9.47
CA SER A 624 37.23 30.43 -10.53
C SER A 624 37.02 31.93 -10.29
N ASN A 625 36.00 32.30 -9.52
CA ASN A 625 35.62 33.69 -9.22
C ASN A 625 35.97 34.06 -7.77
N GLY A 626 36.10 35.36 -7.48
CA GLY A 626 36.23 35.86 -6.11
C GLY A 626 37.62 35.76 -5.47
N GLN A 627 38.66 35.50 -6.27
CA GLN A 627 40.05 35.36 -5.81
C GLN A 627 40.22 34.45 -4.57
N PRO A 628 39.73 33.20 -4.61
CA PRO A 628 39.78 32.31 -3.46
C PRO A 628 41.22 31.93 -3.13
N SER A 629 41.53 31.79 -1.84
CA SER A 629 42.82 31.22 -1.41
C SER A 629 43.05 29.83 -2.02
N PRO A 630 44.30 29.35 -2.19
CA PRO A 630 44.57 28.03 -2.76
C PRO A 630 43.81 26.89 -2.06
N GLY A 631 43.64 26.97 -0.73
CA GLY A 631 42.88 25.99 0.04
C GLY A 631 41.36 26.07 -0.22
N MET A 632 40.80 27.28 -0.31
CA MET A 632 39.39 27.48 -0.65
C MET A 632 39.07 26.99 -2.07
N ARG A 633 39.95 27.30 -3.04
CA ARG A 633 39.84 26.80 -4.41
C ARG A 633 39.87 25.27 -4.47
N SER A 634 40.81 24.65 -3.78
CA SER A 634 40.91 23.19 -3.68
C SER A 634 39.65 22.56 -3.07
N TYR A 635 39.09 23.18 -2.02
CA TYR A 635 37.84 22.73 -1.43
C TYR A 635 36.66 22.85 -2.41
N ALA A 636 36.53 23.98 -3.10
CA ALA A 636 35.47 24.21 -4.07
C ALA A 636 35.52 23.19 -5.23
N LEU A 637 36.71 22.95 -5.80
CA LEU A 637 36.92 21.92 -6.82
C LEU A 637 36.59 20.52 -6.31
N LYS A 638 36.94 20.20 -5.05
CA LYS A 638 36.56 18.92 -4.43
C LYS A 638 35.04 18.78 -4.29
N ARG A 639 34.31 19.86 -3.99
CA ARG A 639 32.84 19.86 -3.92
C ARG A 639 32.20 19.71 -5.29
N SER A 640 32.72 20.41 -6.30
CA SER A 640 32.31 20.23 -7.70
C SER A 640 32.46 18.77 -8.13
N ALA A 641 33.64 18.19 -7.94
CA ALA A 641 33.90 16.78 -8.27
C ALA A 641 32.98 15.79 -7.50
N PHE A 642 32.64 16.10 -6.25
CA PHE A 642 31.71 15.32 -5.44
C PHE A 642 30.30 15.30 -6.02
N PHE A 643 29.74 16.47 -6.37
CA PHE A 643 28.40 16.55 -6.97
C PHE A 643 28.37 15.96 -8.39
N GLY A 644 29.42 16.16 -9.19
CA GLY A 644 29.54 15.51 -10.49
C GLY A 644 29.59 13.98 -10.39
N LYS A 645 30.21 13.43 -9.34
CA LYS A 645 30.16 11.99 -9.05
C LYS A 645 28.74 11.53 -8.70
N LEU A 646 28.00 12.27 -7.88
CA LEU A 646 26.61 11.95 -7.55
C LEU A 646 25.71 11.99 -8.78
N ALA A 647 25.87 12.99 -9.66
CA ALA A 647 25.12 13.08 -10.92
C ALA A 647 25.35 11.85 -11.82
N ARG A 648 26.62 11.45 -12.03
CA ARG A 648 26.97 10.26 -12.82
C ARG A 648 26.45 8.97 -12.19
N GLN A 649 26.55 8.83 -10.88
CA GLN A 649 26.03 7.67 -10.15
C GLN A 649 24.51 7.57 -10.26
N MET A 650 23.81 8.69 -10.07
CA MET A 650 22.35 8.77 -10.20
C MET A 650 21.91 8.35 -11.61
N LEU A 651 22.53 8.92 -12.65
CA LEU A 651 22.26 8.55 -14.03
C LEU A 651 22.51 7.06 -14.28
N GLY A 652 23.68 6.54 -13.89
CA GLY A 652 24.06 5.16 -14.19
C GLY A 652 23.07 4.13 -13.64
N VAL A 653 22.52 4.36 -12.44
CA VAL A 653 21.53 3.47 -11.83
C VAL A 653 20.11 3.73 -12.36
N SER A 654 19.77 4.98 -12.69
CA SER A 654 18.45 5.35 -13.19
C SER A 654 18.24 5.09 -14.68
N LEU A 655 19.29 4.83 -15.46
CA LEU A 655 19.22 4.80 -16.93
C LEU A 655 18.23 3.77 -17.46
N GLU A 656 18.21 2.56 -16.90
CA GLU A 656 17.25 1.51 -17.29
C GLU A 656 15.81 1.92 -16.98
N CYS A 657 15.56 2.53 -15.83
CA CYS A 657 14.24 3.04 -15.45
C CYS A 657 13.79 4.21 -16.34
N LEU A 658 14.73 5.06 -16.76
CA LEU A 658 14.45 6.22 -17.61
C LEU A 658 14.12 5.81 -19.06
N LYS A 659 14.81 4.79 -19.59
CA LYS A 659 14.58 4.19 -20.92
C LYS A 659 13.34 3.31 -21.00
N ASP A 660 12.68 3.05 -19.87
CA ASP A 660 11.53 2.15 -19.82
C ASP A 660 10.29 2.77 -20.50
N ASP A 661 9.69 2.07 -21.46
CA ASP A 661 8.59 2.61 -22.27
C ASP A 661 7.19 2.45 -21.64
N VAL A 662 7.07 2.02 -20.37
CA VAL A 662 5.75 1.83 -19.73
C VAL A 662 4.97 3.15 -19.65
N VAL A 663 5.66 4.26 -19.40
CA VAL A 663 5.06 5.60 -19.36
C VAL A 663 5.83 6.59 -20.20
N HIS A 664 5.10 7.47 -20.88
CA HIS A 664 5.65 8.53 -21.71
C HIS A 664 5.69 9.85 -20.92
N LEU A 665 6.84 10.52 -20.95
CA LEU A 665 7.04 11.89 -20.48
C LEU A 665 7.98 12.53 -21.49
N GLU A 666 7.44 13.38 -22.36
CA GLU A 666 8.11 14.04 -23.47
C GLU A 666 9.34 14.80 -22.99
N TRP A 667 9.21 15.58 -21.91
CA TRP A 667 10.32 16.28 -21.28
C TRP A 667 11.48 15.35 -20.91
N ALA A 668 11.17 14.18 -20.34
CA ALA A 668 12.19 13.20 -19.95
C ALA A 668 12.86 12.56 -21.17
N ASN A 669 12.08 12.24 -22.19
CA ASN A 669 12.58 11.63 -23.42
C ASN A 669 13.45 12.59 -24.23
N ALA A 670 13.05 13.86 -24.34
CA ALA A 670 13.84 14.91 -24.96
C ALA A 670 15.17 15.08 -24.22
N TRP A 671 15.14 15.16 -22.88
CA TRP A 671 16.36 15.27 -22.08
C TRP A 671 17.29 14.07 -22.29
N LEU A 672 16.77 12.84 -22.30
CA LEU A 672 17.58 11.64 -22.55
C LEU A 672 18.25 11.66 -23.93
N LYS A 673 17.52 12.07 -24.97
CA LYS A 673 18.04 12.17 -26.33
C LYS A 673 19.20 13.18 -26.42
N ASP A 674 19.08 14.30 -25.73
CA ASP A 674 20.06 15.38 -25.80
C ASP A 674 21.28 15.14 -24.90
N ASN A 675 21.15 14.32 -23.86
CA ASN A 675 22.17 14.18 -22.81
C ASN A 675 22.78 12.77 -22.70
N VAL A 676 22.27 11.77 -23.45
CA VAL A 676 22.75 10.39 -23.41
C VAL A 676 22.93 9.85 -24.83
N SER A 677 24.18 9.49 -25.19
CA SER A 677 24.51 8.79 -26.45
C SER A 677 25.13 7.44 -26.12
N ASP A 678 24.67 6.35 -26.75
CA ASP A 678 25.23 4.99 -26.59
C ASP A 678 25.36 4.50 -25.14
N GLY A 679 24.46 4.95 -24.25
CA GLY A 679 24.48 4.58 -22.83
C GLY A 679 25.56 5.28 -21.99
N VAL A 680 26.26 6.26 -22.58
CA VAL A 680 27.22 7.14 -21.92
C VAL A 680 26.61 8.54 -21.83
N PHE A 681 26.79 9.20 -20.68
CA PHE A 681 26.40 10.60 -20.54
C PHE A 681 27.24 11.41 -21.53
N ILE A 682 26.58 12.17 -22.40
CA ILE A 682 27.28 13.14 -23.23
C ILE A 682 27.81 14.17 -22.23
N GLU A 683 29.12 14.24 -22.04
CA GLU A 683 29.72 15.40 -21.39
C GLU A 683 29.45 16.58 -22.30
N ILE A 684 28.29 17.22 -22.13
CA ILE A 684 28.08 18.56 -22.64
C ILE A 684 28.99 19.44 -21.79
N SER A 685 30.23 19.59 -22.25
CA SER A 685 31.07 20.70 -21.86
C SER A 685 30.38 21.96 -22.37
N THR A 686 29.87 22.77 -21.46
CA THR A 686 29.69 24.21 -21.71
C THR A 686 30.73 24.97 -20.90
#